data_AF-A0A8J5KNG8-F1
#
_entry.id   AF-A0A8J5KNG8-F1
#
_cell.length_a   1.000
_cell.length_b   1.000
_cell.length_c   1.000
_cell.angle_alpha   90.00
_cell.angle_beta   90.00
_cell.angle_gamma   90.00
#
_symmetry.space_group_name_H-M   'P 1'
#
loop_
_entity.id
_entity.type
_entity.pdbx_description
1 polymer ?
#
loop_
_entity_poly.entity_id
_entity_poly.type
_entity_poly.pdbx_seq_one_letter_code
_entity_poly.pdbx_strand_id
1 'polypeptide(L)'
;MPFRFIMLMLLLFLKRLVYDSIVKQVSCYGERHESAAVKCAIMRIYYKSSGESVQEICPIQKDSTELISNIMGVMATPSVENLNLPRVESLKRKKSRKSKILTSIKRPSSQLEPRPFMVADIETVLLNDVHVPYAIGYLAVYPSLDLSSVAPSSIHIADSFNSFSSLEEESQVILSRFIYDLEIAGRRDPRLRTVYFHNFARFDGLFLLKHLASFHKDFKIKQLIREHRLYELKIYLGERHLSRFRDSCTLLPRSLAELAHTFCPELGFKGSINHEAVNISNLLSLREEYVRYLRQDVLLLGGVMRKAQETYFFKYHIDVENVMTMSALSLCIFRTHYYEPDLFPICTLTKNQDSFIRRGFYGGHSDVYIPYGENLLYYDMNSLYPHVMKKYSLPCGEPFWRNNLTKVDLGTLFGFVEASVVCPKELRRPFLPYKSSDTLIFGTGHFVGVYFSEELKYARGLGLYELRKEAKKAGFEAMSFILKLCMNSLFGRFGMDPEGQVSEICSFSRYEELLVQSGFRSTDKLDDDVENNRHIIKQKGPSKDLVTSKWFKEQLADLSRTEEIPTSVNFKINWHNLQILRKDRLVRLWLPLSKKRARVYNDRGEWINTEPVEVLDLGSPQAAAELKLLLLAERERLQAAERKRLLEERERLLEREQKMA
;
A
#
# COMPACT_ATOMS: atom_id res chain seq x y z
N MET A 1 30.39 -31.20 -15.44
CA MET A 1 29.17 -30.37 -15.39
C MET A 1 29.24 -29.18 -14.41
N PRO A 2 29.45 -29.34 -13.08
CA PRO A 2 29.13 -28.29 -12.10
C PRO A 2 29.88 -26.95 -12.30
N PHE A 3 31.13 -26.99 -12.76
CA PHE A 3 31.96 -25.80 -12.95
C PHE A 3 31.35 -24.77 -13.92
N ARG A 4 30.69 -25.19 -15.02
CA ARG A 4 30.01 -24.26 -15.94
C ARG A 4 28.82 -23.56 -15.27
N PHE A 5 28.12 -24.23 -14.37
CA PHE A 5 26.99 -23.66 -13.62
C PHE A 5 27.47 -22.65 -12.57
N ILE A 6 28.54 -22.98 -11.84
CA ILE A 6 29.20 -22.07 -10.89
C ILE A 6 29.76 -20.83 -11.61
N MET A 7 30.39 -21.01 -12.77
CA MET A 7 30.94 -19.89 -13.56
C MET A 7 29.83 -18.98 -14.13
N LEU A 8 28.69 -19.56 -14.55
CA LEU A 8 27.53 -18.78 -14.98
C LEU A 8 26.90 -18.01 -13.82
N MET A 9 26.79 -18.61 -12.63
CA MET A 9 26.36 -17.96 -11.39
C MET A 9 27.30 -16.80 -11.01
N LEU A 10 28.61 -16.99 -11.08
CA LEU A 10 29.61 -15.92 -10.84
C LEU A 10 29.49 -14.78 -11.85
N LEU A 11 29.32 -15.08 -13.13
CA LEU A 11 29.11 -14.06 -14.17
C LEU A 11 27.79 -13.30 -13.98
N LEU A 12 26.71 -13.96 -13.56
CA LEU A 12 25.44 -13.32 -13.23
C LEU A 12 25.55 -12.45 -11.96
N PHE A 13 26.32 -12.89 -10.96
CA PHE A 13 26.58 -12.16 -9.73
C PHE A 13 27.44 -10.91 -9.97
N LEU A 14 28.56 -11.02 -10.70
CA LEU A 14 29.36 -9.86 -11.12
C LEU A 14 28.55 -8.90 -12.00
N LYS A 15 27.79 -9.41 -12.97
CA LYS A 15 26.91 -8.61 -13.83
C LYS A 15 25.91 -7.80 -13.00
N ARG A 16 25.35 -8.37 -11.92
CA ARG A 16 24.49 -7.65 -10.98
C ARG A 16 25.27 -6.59 -10.20
N LEU A 17 26.37 -6.95 -9.53
CA LEU A 17 27.19 -6.00 -8.74
C LEU A 17 27.67 -4.80 -9.57
N VAL A 18 28.12 -5.03 -10.81
CA VAL A 18 28.59 -3.97 -11.70
C VAL A 18 27.42 -3.15 -12.25
N TYR A 19 26.24 -3.72 -12.52
CA TYR A 19 25.05 -2.92 -12.83
C TYR A 19 24.59 -2.07 -11.65
N ASP A 20 24.50 -2.64 -10.44
CA ASP A 20 24.11 -1.92 -9.23
C ASP A 20 25.11 -0.77 -8.95
N SER A 21 26.41 -0.97 -9.23
CA SER A 21 27.45 0.06 -9.16
C SER A 21 27.33 1.14 -10.25
N ILE A 22 27.10 0.77 -11.53
CA ILE A 22 26.86 1.73 -12.62
C ILE A 22 25.62 2.57 -12.33
N VAL A 23 24.53 1.96 -11.86
CA VAL A 23 23.31 2.65 -11.46
C VAL A 23 23.58 3.58 -10.28
N LYS A 24 24.36 3.16 -9.28
CA LYS A 24 24.75 4.03 -8.16
C LYS A 24 25.60 5.22 -8.63
N GLN A 25 26.63 5.00 -9.45
CA GLN A 25 27.51 6.06 -9.96
C GLN A 25 26.74 7.09 -10.81
N VAL A 26 25.87 6.65 -11.74
CA VAL A 26 25.04 7.58 -12.51
C VAL A 26 24.02 8.31 -11.63
N SER A 27 23.55 7.69 -10.55
CA SER A 27 22.70 8.36 -9.55
C SER A 27 23.47 9.43 -8.76
N CYS A 28 24.72 9.17 -8.36
CA CYS A 28 25.57 10.17 -7.68
C CYS A 28 25.83 11.41 -8.55
N TYR A 29 25.93 11.25 -9.88
CA TYR A 29 26.05 12.37 -10.82
C TYR A 29 24.71 12.90 -11.35
N GLY A 30 23.58 12.58 -10.71
CA GLY A 30 22.23 12.94 -11.16
C GLY A 30 22.01 14.44 -11.44
N GLU A 31 22.71 15.33 -10.72
CA GLU A 31 22.74 16.78 -10.99
C GLU A 31 23.16 17.13 -12.42
N ARG A 32 24.16 16.44 -12.97
CA ARG A 32 24.67 16.66 -14.34
C ARG A 32 23.72 16.11 -15.42
N HIS A 33 22.62 15.47 -15.01
CA HIS A 33 21.71 14.73 -15.86
C HIS A 33 20.23 15.12 -15.68
N GLU A 34 19.93 16.03 -14.74
CA GLU A 34 18.60 16.60 -14.42
C GLU A 34 17.46 15.56 -14.28
N SER A 35 16.86 15.21 -15.42
CA SER A 35 15.64 14.44 -15.61
C SER A 35 15.86 13.17 -16.43
N ALA A 36 17.10 12.92 -16.90
CA ALA A 36 17.47 11.71 -17.62
C ALA A 36 17.49 10.51 -16.66
N ALA A 37 16.56 9.58 -16.85
CA ALA A 37 16.56 8.29 -16.17
C ALA A 37 17.34 7.25 -16.99
N VAL A 38 18.15 6.42 -16.33
CA VAL A 38 18.81 5.26 -16.96
C VAL A 38 17.74 4.23 -17.35
N LYS A 39 17.22 4.33 -18.57
CA LYS A 39 16.16 3.42 -19.09
C LYS A 39 16.65 1.97 -19.16
N CYS A 40 17.93 1.77 -19.48
CA CYS A 40 18.58 0.47 -19.57
C CYS A 40 20.10 0.69 -19.52
N ALA A 41 20.83 -0.18 -18.82
CA ALA A 41 22.27 -0.34 -18.97
C ALA A 41 22.52 -1.66 -19.71
N ILE A 42 23.37 -1.65 -20.73
CA ILE A 42 23.67 -2.84 -21.55
C ILE A 42 25.17 -3.13 -21.48
N MET A 43 25.55 -4.09 -20.64
CA MET A 43 26.89 -4.65 -20.64
C MET A 43 27.04 -5.66 -21.78
N ARG A 44 27.98 -5.41 -22.69
CA ARG A 44 28.41 -6.38 -23.71
C ARG A 44 29.82 -6.85 -23.36
N ILE A 45 29.95 -8.13 -23.01
CA ILE A 45 31.24 -8.78 -22.78
C ILE A 45 31.66 -9.42 -24.11
N TYR A 46 32.82 -9.02 -24.62
CA TYR A 46 33.41 -9.58 -25.84
C TYR A 46 34.64 -10.39 -25.46
N TYR A 47 34.69 -11.65 -25.89
CA TYR A 47 35.90 -12.48 -25.81
C TYR A 47 36.59 -12.46 -27.17
N LYS A 48 37.88 -12.14 -27.19
CA LYS A 48 38.70 -12.17 -28.40
C LYS A 48 39.35 -13.54 -28.50
N SER A 49 38.76 -14.45 -29.26
CA SER A 49 39.40 -15.74 -29.55
C SER A 49 40.64 -15.51 -30.41
N SER A 50 41.82 -15.80 -29.85
CA SER A 50 42.95 -16.29 -30.66
C SER A 50 42.45 -17.50 -31.44
N GLY A 51 42.57 -17.48 -32.77
CA GLY A 51 41.85 -18.41 -33.62
C GLY A 51 42.45 -19.81 -33.59
N GLU A 52 41.64 -20.79 -33.17
CA GLU A 52 41.47 -22.09 -33.84
C GLU A 52 40.22 -22.82 -33.26
N SER A 53 39.82 -23.91 -33.91
CA SER A 53 38.61 -24.74 -33.69
C SER A 53 37.78 -24.52 -32.40
N VAL A 54 36.56 -23.97 -32.55
CA VAL A 54 35.59 -23.83 -31.45
C VAL A 54 34.90 -25.18 -31.14
N GLN A 55 35.56 -26.03 -30.34
CA GLN A 55 34.89 -27.13 -29.63
C GLN A 55 35.21 -27.18 -28.14
N GLU A 56 36.39 -26.72 -27.70
CA GLU A 56 36.68 -26.57 -26.26
C GLU A 56 36.76 -25.09 -25.86
N ILE A 57 35.79 -24.64 -25.05
CA ILE A 57 35.93 -23.40 -24.27
C ILE A 57 36.92 -23.70 -23.15
N CYS A 58 38.14 -23.15 -23.23
CA CYS A 58 39.18 -23.34 -22.22
C CYS A 58 38.63 -23.11 -20.79
N PRO A 59 38.97 -23.96 -19.82
CA PRO A 59 38.76 -23.65 -18.41
C PRO A 59 39.57 -22.39 -18.07
N ILE A 60 38.94 -21.37 -17.48
CA ILE A 60 39.64 -20.18 -17.00
C ILE A 60 40.57 -20.60 -15.86
N GLN A 61 41.88 -20.69 -16.13
CA GLN A 61 42.89 -21.00 -15.13
C GLN A 61 43.37 -19.73 -14.44
N LYS A 62 43.37 -19.74 -13.10
CA LYS A 62 44.00 -18.79 -12.14
C LYS A 62 43.62 -17.29 -12.20
N ASP A 63 43.47 -16.69 -13.37
CA ASP A 63 43.34 -15.23 -13.54
C ASP A 63 41.98 -14.68 -13.08
N SER A 64 41.00 -15.54 -12.75
CA SER A 64 39.73 -15.13 -12.15
C SER A 64 39.91 -14.28 -10.89
N THR A 65 40.95 -14.56 -10.11
CA THR A 65 41.28 -13.83 -8.87
C THR A 65 41.79 -12.43 -9.19
N GLU A 66 42.60 -12.27 -10.22
CA GLU A 66 43.15 -10.97 -10.64
C GLU A 66 42.09 -10.12 -11.35
N LEU A 67 41.28 -10.71 -12.24
CA LEU A 67 40.16 -10.01 -12.86
C LEU A 67 39.14 -9.51 -11.83
N ILE A 68 38.80 -10.34 -10.82
CA ILE A 68 37.92 -9.93 -9.72
C ILE A 68 38.60 -8.86 -8.85
N SER A 69 39.90 -8.99 -8.55
CA SER A 69 40.66 -7.98 -7.79
C SER A 69 40.71 -6.63 -8.52
N ASN A 70 40.93 -6.62 -9.84
CA ASN A 70 40.95 -5.41 -10.65
C ASN A 70 39.57 -4.76 -10.75
N ILE A 71 38.49 -5.55 -10.90
CA ILE A 71 37.12 -5.03 -10.86
C ILE A 71 36.80 -4.46 -9.47
N MET A 72 37.13 -5.18 -8.39
CA MET A 72 36.96 -4.71 -7.01
C MET A 72 37.80 -3.45 -6.73
N GLY A 73 39.00 -3.35 -7.29
CA GLY A 73 39.90 -2.19 -7.19
C GLY A 73 39.30 -0.95 -7.85
N VAL A 74 38.86 -1.05 -9.10
CA VAL A 74 38.17 0.03 -9.82
C VAL A 74 36.85 0.43 -9.12
N MET A 75 36.16 -0.51 -8.48
CA MET A 75 34.96 -0.24 -7.69
C MET A 75 35.27 0.32 -6.28
N ALA A 76 36.50 0.21 -5.79
CA ALA A 76 36.96 0.70 -4.49
C ALA A 76 37.68 2.06 -4.56
N THR A 77 38.25 2.43 -5.70
CA THR A 77 38.79 3.78 -5.96
C THR A 77 37.66 4.81 -6.04
N PRO A 78 37.54 5.79 -5.11
CA PRO A 78 36.46 6.78 -5.15
C PRO A 78 36.65 7.85 -6.23
N SER A 79 37.88 8.04 -6.68
CA SER A 79 38.33 9.15 -7.52
C SER A 79 38.11 8.86 -9.01
N VAL A 80 36.86 8.97 -9.47
CA VAL A 80 36.57 9.26 -10.89
C VAL A 80 36.62 10.77 -11.12
N GLU A 81 37.75 11.37 -10.76
CA GLU A 81 38.06 12.74 -11.13
C GLU A 81 38.56 12.74 -12.58
N ASN A 82 37.95 13.60 -13.42
CA ASN A 82 38.34 13.84 -14.82
C ASN A 82 38.08 12.71 -15.85
N LEU A 83 37.02 11.90 -15.69
CA LEU A 83 36.38 11.28 -16.87
C LEU A 83 35.38 12.24 -17.50
N ASN A 84 35.58 12.54 -18.80
CA ASN A 84 34.61 13.24 -19.63
C ASN A 84 33.37 12.35 -19.85
N LEU A 85 32.36 12.50 -18.99
CA LEU A 85 31.09 11.78 -19.09
C LEU A 85 30.46 12.01 -20.48
N PRO A 86 29.96 10.96 -21.15
CA PRO A 86 29.41 11.08 -22.50
C PRO A 86 28.22 12.04 -22.53
N ARG A 87 28.17 12.89 -23.55
CA ARG A 87 27.14 13.91 -23.72
C ARG A 87 25.76 13.25 -23.85
N VAL A 88 24.87 13.50 -22.89
CA VAL A 88 23.53 12.90 -22.87
C VAL A 88 22.65 13.54 -23.94
N GLU A 89 22.55 12.88 -25.09
CA GLU A 89 21.60 13.30 -26.12
C GLU A 89 20.17 12.98 -25.70
N SER A 90 19.31 14.02 -25.66
CA SER A 90 17.89 13.83 -25.41
C SER A 90 17.23 13.12 -26.60
N LEU A 91 16.80 11.88 -26.42
CA LEU A 91 15.89 11.22 -27.36
C LEU A 91 14.69 12.15 -27.62
N LYS A 92 14.49 12.58 -28.87
CA LYS A 92 13.52 13.60 -29.30
C LYS A 92 12.06 13.16 -29.12
N ARG A 93 11.61 13.02 -27.88
CA ARG A 93 10.21 12.80 -27.50
C ARG A 93 9.43 14.09 -27.63
N LYS A 94 8.19 14.01 -28.15
CA LYS A 94 7.22 15.13 -28.11
C LYS A 94 7.12 15.64 -26.67
N LYS A 95 7.39 16.94 -26.43
CA LYS A 95 7.26 17.55 -25.10
C LYS A 95 5.87 17.24 -24.52
N SER A 96 5.84 16.67 -23.33
CA SER A 96 4.60 16.41 -22.61
C SER A 96 3.88 17.74 -22.36
N ARG A 97 2.60 17.84 -22.75
CA ARG A 97 1.74 19.00 -22.46
C ARG A 97 1.23 19.03 -21.01
N LYS A 98 1.68 18.13 -20.13
CA LYS A 98 1.35 18.18 -18.70
C LYS A 98 2.06 19.37 -18.05
N SER A 99 1.34 20.15 -17.27
CA SER A 99 1.91 21.20 -16.41
C SER A 99 3.00 20.60 -15.49
N LYS A 100 4.08 21.37 -15.26
CA LYS A 100 5.05 21.05 -14.19
C LYS A 100 4.39 21.09 -12.82
N ILE A 101 3.45 22.01 -12.59
CA ILE A 101 2.87 22.30 -11.27
C ILE A 101 1.42 21.80 -11.24
N LEU A 102 0.98 21.25 -10.10
CA LEU A 102 -0.43 20.97 -9.84
C LEU A 102 -1.25 22.26 -10.02
N THR A 103 -2.37 22.22 -10.74
CA THR A 103 -3.24 23.40 -10.87
C THR A 103 -4.30 23.41 -9.78
N SER A 104 -4.80 24.58 -9.41
CA SER A 104 -6.14 24.70 -8.81
C SER A 104 -7.23 24.21 -9.79
N ILE A 105 -8.45 24.04 -9.29
CA ILE A 105 -9.66 23.70 -10.04
C ILE A 105 -10.60 24.90 -9.91
N LYS A 106 -11.04 25.48 -11.04
CA LYS A 106 -12.10 26.49 -11.02
C LYS A 106 -13.43 25.83 -10.67
N ARG A 107 -14.21 26.44 -9.78
CA ARG A 107 -15.55 25.95 -9.40
C ARG A 107 -16.44 25.85 -10.66
N PRO A 108 -17.23 24.78 -10.83
CA PRO A 108 -18.14 24.65 -11.96
C PRO A 108 -19.31 25.64 -11.80
N SER A 109 -19.33 26.71 -12.60
CA SER A 109 -20.33 27.78 -12.52
C SER A 109 -21.73 27.39 -13.02
N SER A 110 -21.91 26.16 -13.52
CA SER A 110 -23.11 25.72 -14.25
C SER A 110 -23.86 24.55 -13.61
N GLN A 111 -23.37 23.96 -12.51
CA GLN A 111 -24.08 22.89 -11.80
C GLN A 111 -24.72 23.46 -10.53
N LEU A 112 -26.01 23.83 -10.65
CA LEU A 112 -26.80 24.39 -9.54
C LEU A 112 -27.30 23.32 -8.55
N GLU A 113 -27.50 22.09 -9.03
CA GLU A 113 -28.04 20.97 -8.25
C GLU A 113 -27.17 19.71 -8.39
N PRO A 114 -27.20 18.77 -7.43
CA PRO A 114 -26.59 17.46 -7.58
C PRO A 114 -27.26 16.65 -8.71
N ARG A 115 -26.57 15.67 -9.29
CA ARG A 115 -27.16 14.76 -10.28
C ARG A 115 -27.90 13.59 -9.63
N PRO A 116 -29.03 13.13 -10.20
CA PRO A 116 -29.63 11.87 -9.80
C PRO A 116 -28.71 10.70 -10.16
N PHE A 117 -28.80 9.62 -9.39
CA PHE A 117 -28.03 8.39 -9.57
C PHE A 117 -28.92 7.18 -9.28
N MET A 118 -28.41 5.97 -9.48
CA MET A 118 -29.06 4.74 -9.07
C MET A 118 -28.22 4.02 -8.03
N VAL A 119 -28.89 3.22 -7.21
CA VAL A 119 -28.27 2.26 -6.29
C VAL A 119 -28.80 0.87 -6.61
N ALA A 120 -27.97 -0.15 -6.42
CA ALA A 120 -28.33 -1.53 -6.65
C ALA A 120 -27.49 -2.46 -5.76
N ASP A 121 -28.00 -3.68 -5.56
CA ASP A 121 -27.39 -4.71 -4.70
C ASP A 121 -27.79 -6.11 -5.22
N ILE A 122 -26.93 -7.13 -5.04
CA ILE A 122 -27.11 -8.47 -5.60
C ILE A 122 -27.08 -9.55 -4.51
N GLU A 123 -28.18 -10.27 -4.38
CA GLU A 123 -28.28 -11.45 -3.50
C GLU A 123 -27.87 -12.74 -4.22
N THR A 124 -27.17 -13.61 -3.50
CA THR A 124 -26.54 -14.82 -4.05
C THR A 124 -26.74 -16.05 -3.17
N VAL A 125 -26.80 -17.23 -3.80
CA VAL A 125 -26.86 -18.53 -3.13
C VAL A 125 -25.70 -19.41 -3.61
N LEU A 126 -25.27 -20.36 -2.79
CA LEU A 126 -24.21 -21.31 -3.16
C LEU A 126 -24.77 -22.47 -3.99
N LEU A 127 -24.15 -22.71 -5.15
CA LEU A 127 -24.34 -23.88 -6.00
C LEU A 127 -22.96 -24.46 -6.32
N ASN A 128 -22.69 -25.68 -5.85
CA ASN A 128 -21.38 -26.35 -6.01
C ASN A 128 -20.19 -25.47 -5.55
N ASP A 129 -20.31 -24.87 -4.37
CA ASP A 129 -19.40 -23.85 -3.78
C ASP A 129 -19.20 -22.56 -4.61
N VAL A 130 -19.93 -22.37 -5.71
CA VAL A 130 -19.95 -21.11 -6.49
C VAL A 130 -21.12 -20.24 -6.02
N HIS A 131 -20.88 -18.95 -5.78
CA HIS A 131 -21.97 -17.99 -5.62
C HIS A 131 -22.67 -17.74 -6.96
N VAL A 132 -24.00 -17.90 -6.98
CA VAL A 132 -24.87 -17.60 -8.13
C VAL A 132 -25.90 -16.55 -7.72
N PRO A 133 -26.01 -15.41 -8.43
CA PRO A 133 -27.06 -14.41 -8.20
C PRO A 133 -28.46 -14.98 -8.41
N TYR A 134 -29.36 -14.76 -7.45
CA TYR A 134 -30.77 -15.18 -7.52
C TYR A 134 -31.76 -14.01 -7.40
N ALA A 135 -31.32 -12.86 -6.87
CA ALA A 135 -32.10 -11.63 -6.90
C ALA A 135 -31.19 -10.40 -7.07
N ILE A 136 -31.70 -9.38 -7.75
CA ILE A 136 -31.06 -8.07 -7.87
C ILE A 136 -32.10 -6.98 -7.59
N GLY A 137 -31.75 -6.08 -6.67
CA GLY A 137 -32.58 -4.95 -6.28
C GLY A 137 -31.98 -3.63 -6.75
N TYR A 138 -32.82 -2.67 -7.13
CA TYR A 138 -32.35 -1.35 -7.57
C TYR A 138 -33.37 -0.22 -7.37
N LEU A 139 -32.87 1.00 -7.18
CA LEU A 139 -33.64 2.22 -6.96
C LEU A 139 -32.99 3.41 -7.67
N ALA A 140 -33.79 4.27 -8.29
CA ALA A 140 -33.35 5.56 -8.81
C ALA A 140 -33.53 6.66 -7.75
N VAL A 141 -32.46 7.36 -7.42
CA VAL A 141 -32.40 8.36 -6.36
C VAL A 141 -32.22 9.75 -6.98
N TYR A 142 -33.19 10.63 -6.73
CA TYR A 142 -33.17 12.03 -7.18
C TYR A 142 -32.83 12.96 -6.00
N PRO A 143 -32.20 14.13 -6.23
CA PRO A 143 -31.82 15.04 -5.14
C PRO A 143 -33.00 15.50 -4.27
N SER A 144 -34.16 15.71 -4.90
CA SER A 144 -35.42 16.12 -4.26
C SER A 144 -36.27 14.96 -3.72
N LEU A 145 -35.81 13.72 -3.83
CA LEU A 145 -36.54 12.55 -3.33
C LEU A 145 -36.34 12.44 -1.82
N ASP A 146 -37.41 12.57 -1.05
CA ASP A 146 -37.46 12.06 0.31
C ASP A 146 -37.53 10.53 0.27
N LEU A 147 -36.53 9.88 0.88
CA LEU A 147 -36.44 8.43 0.93
C LEU A 147 -37.26 7.83 2.08
N SER A 148 -37.67 8.62 3.08
CA SER A 148 -38.46 8.13 4.22
C SER A 148 -39.93 7.87 3.86
N SER A 149 -40.44 8.51 2.82
CA SER A 149 -41.80 8.30 2.27
C SER A 149 -41.84 7.47 0.97
N VAL A 150 -40.72 6.84 0.56
CA VAL A 150 -40.69 5.98 -0.64
C VAL A 150 -41.55 4.73 -0.44
N ALA A 151 -42.60 4.60 -1.27
CA ALA A 151 -43.40 3.38 -1.33
C ALA A 151 -42.51 2.19 -1.77
N PRO A 152 -42.60 1.00 -1.12
CA PRO A 152 -41.75 -0.15 -1.43
C PRO A 152 -41.82 -0.67 -2.88
N SER A 153 -42.88 -0.33 -3.61
CA SER A 153 -43.05 -0.59 -5.05
C SER A 153 -42.10 0.22 -5.95
N SER A 154 -41.49 1.28 -5.43
CA SER A 154 -40.47 2.10 -6.13
C SER A 154 -39.09 1.44 -6.12
N ILE A 155 -38.87 0.45 -5.24
CA ILE A 155 -37.65 -0.35 -5.19
C ILE A 155 -37.90 -1.58 -6.06
N HIS A 156 -37.32 -1.56 -7.25
CA HIS A 156 -37.45 -2.63 -8.21
C HIS A 156 -36.64 -3.85 -7.76
N ILE A 157 -37.22 -5.04 -7.96
CA ILE A 157 -36.58 -6.33 -7.71
C ILE A 157 -36.78 -7.18 -8.96
N ALA A 158 -35.73 -7.84 -9.43
CA ALA A 158 -35.80 -8.95 -10.38
C ALA A 158 -35.25 -10.20 -9.69
N ASP A 159 -36.03 -11.30 -9.69
CA ASP A 159 -35.75 -12.46 -8.86
C ASP A 159 -36.10 -13.82 -9.53
N SER A 160 -35.29 -14.85 -9.23
CA SER A 160 -35.31 -16.19 -9.84
C SER A 160 -36.18 -17.17 -9.03
N PHE A 161 -37.48 -16.89 -9.00
CA PHE A 161 -38.45 -17.70 -8.25
C PHE A 161 -39.58 -18.22 -9.13
N ASN A 162 -39.42 -18.16 -10.46
CA ASN A 162 -40.55 -18.20 -11.39
C ASN A 162 -40.40 -19.22 -12.54
N SER A 163 -39.25 -19.88 -12.74
CA SER A 163 -39.09 -20.85 -13.84
C SER A 163 -38.13 -22.02 -13.56
N PHE A 164 -38.68 -23.24 -13.50
CA PHE A 164 -37.96 -24.49 -13.27
C PHE A 164 -37.12 -24.96 -14.47
N SER A 165 -36.09 -24.19 -14.83
CA SER A 165 -35.10 -24.50 -15.87
C SER A 165 -33.74 -24.82 -15.25
N SER A 166 -32.92 -23.80 -15.00
CA SER A 166 -31.75 -23.88 -14.12
C SER A 166 -31.51 -22.54 -13.42
N LEU A 167 -30.90 -22.57 -12.23
CA LEU A 167 -30.60 -21.36 -11.47
C LEU A 167 -29.61 -20.47 -12.24
N GLU A 168 -28.63 -21.06 -12.92
CA GLU A 168 -27.67 -20.32 -13.73
C GLU A 168 -28.32 -19.59 -14.91
N GLU A 169 -29.37 -20.15 -15.52
CA GLU A 169 -30.15 -19.51 -16.58
C GLU A 169 -31.04 -18.40 -16.03
N GLU A 170 -31.81 -18.64 -14.96
CA GLU A 170 -32.60 -17.58 -14.31
C GLU A 170 -31.69 -16.43 -13.81
N SER A 171 -30.47 -16.75 -13.35
CA SER A 171 -29.43 -15.77 -12.98
C SER A 171 -29.04 -14.87 -14.17
N GLN A 172 -29.02 -15.40 -15.40
CA GLN A 172 -28.81 -14.56 -16.59
C GLN A 172 -30.05 -13.74 -16.93
N VAL A 173 -31.26 -14.25 -16.68
CA VAL A 173 -32.52 -13.52 -16.90
C VAL A 173 -32.63 -12.31 -15.97
N ILE A 174 -32.39 -12.46 -14.66
CA ILE A 174 -32.48 -11.33 -13.71
C ILE A 174 -31.43 -10.26 -13.98
N LEU A 175 -30.20 -10.64 -14.35
CA LEU A 175 -29.15 -9.69 -14.71
C LEU A 175 -29.46 -9.00 -16.05
N SER A 176 -29.95 -9.73 -17.05
CA SER A 176 -30.39 -9.14 -18.33
C SER A 176 -31.54 -8.14 -18.12
N ARG A 177 -32.50 -8.49 -17.25
CA ARG A 177 -33.63 -7.63 -16.89
C ARG A 177 -33.16 -6.32 -16.26
N PHE A 178 -32.23 -6.38 -15.30
CA PHE A 178 -31.61 -5.20 -14.72
C PHE A 178 -30.91 -4.32 -15.76
N ILE A 179 -30.09 -4.90 -16.65
CA ILE A 179 -29.41 -4.13 -17.71
C ILE A 179 -30.41 -3.47 -18.68
N TYR A 180 -31.53 -4.14 -19.00
CA TYR A 180 -32.60 -3.57 -19.82
C TYR A 180 -33.36 -2.42 -19.11
N ASP A 181 -33.68 -2.58 -17.82
CA ASP A 181 -34.34 -1.54 -17.04
C ASP A 181 -33.44 -0.31 -16.80
N LEU A 182 -32.12 -0.52 -16.64
CA LEU A 182 -31.12 0.55 -16.66
C LEU A 182 -31.12 1.32 -17.99
N GLU A 183 -31.26 0.62 -19.13
CA GLU A 183 -31.37 1.31 -20.41
C GLU A 183 -32.65 2.13 -20.49
N ILE A 184 -33.80 1.62 -20.04
CA ILE A 184 -35.04 2.40 -19.97
C ILE A 184 -34.86 3.63 -19.08
N ALA A 185 -34.23 3.50 -17.91
CA ALA A 185 -33.95 4.61 -17.01
C ALA A 185 -33.03 5.66 -17.67
N GLY A 186 -31.90 5.26 -18.26
CA GLY A 186 -30.96 6.14 -18.96
C GLY A 186 -31.45 6.68 -20.31
N ARG A 187 -32.54 6.13 -20.86
CA ARG A 187 -33.32 6.71 -21.97
C ARG A 187 -34.31 7.77 -21.47
N ARG A 188 -34.97 7.55 -20.32
CA ARG A 188 -35.94 8.48 -19.70
C ARG A 188 -35.27 9.71 -19.08
N ASP A 189 -34.22 9.53 -18.30
CA ASP A 189 -33.38 10.62 -17.76
C ASP A 189 -31.90 10.39 -18.10
N PRO A 190 -31.36 11.06 -19.15
CA PRO A 190 -29.95 11.00 -19.50
C PRO A 190 -28.97 11.56 -18.45
N ARG A 191 -29.43 11.99 -17.27
CA ARG A 191 -28.61 12.32 -16.09
C ARG A 191 -28.33 11.08 -15.21
N LEU A 192 -29.19 10.05 -15.22
CA LEU A 192 -29.02 8.78 -14.50
C LEU A 192 -27.88 7.94 -15.10
N ARG A 193 -26.63 8.38 -14.91
CA ARG A 193 -25.45 7.78 -15.54
C ARG A 193 -24.69 6.85 -14.63
N THR A 194 -24.91 6.91 -13.32
CA THR A 194 -24.11 6.17 -12.33
C THR A 194 -25.00 5.24 -11.51
N VAL A 195 -24.59 3.97 -11.41
CA VAL A 195 -25.13 3.01 -10.44
C VAL A 195 -24.07 2.74 -9.39
N TYR A 196 -24.42 2.86 -8.11
CA TYR A 196 -23.57 2.46 -6.99
C TYR A 196 -24.04 1.11 -6.43
N PHE A 197 -23.10 0.20 -6.21
CA PHE A 197 -23.27 -0.97 -5.35
C PHE A 197 -22.37 -0.81 -4.11
N HIS A 198 -22.51 -1.68 -3.12
CA HIS A 198 -21.68 -1.67 -1.92
C HIS A 198 -20.71 -2.86 -1.93
N ASN A 199 -19.39 -2.61 -2.04
CA ASN A 199 -18.35 -3.61 -2.30
C ASN A 199 -18.31 -4.16 -3.75
N PHE A 200 -18.86 -3.38 -4.70
CA PHE A 200 -18.85 -3.64 -6.15
C PHE A 200 -17.52 -4.17 -6.68
N ALA A 201 -16.40 -3.62 -6.22
CA ALA A 201 -15.06 -3.88 -6.76
C ALA A 201 -14.54 -5.29 -6.48
N ARG A 202 -15.26 -6.06 -5.65
CA ARG A 202 -14.92 -7.41 -5.17
C ARG A 202 -16.06 -8.42 -5.26
N PHE A 203 -17.31 -7.95 -5.37
CA PHE A 203 -18.51 -8.79 -5.36
C PHE A 203 -19.36 -8.57 -6.62
N ASP A 204 -20.36 -7.69 -6.59
CA ASP A 204 -21.37 -7.47 -7.62
C ASP A 204 -20.78 -7.25 -9.01
N GLY A 205 -19.70 -6.47 -9.07
CA GLY A 205 -19.02 -6.09 -10.30
C GLY A 205 -18.38 -7.26 -11.04
N LEU A 206 -18.12 -8.39 -10.37
CA LEU A 206 -17.61 -9.60 -11.02
C LEU A 206 -18.73 -10.34 -11.75
N PHE A 207 -19.91 -10.49 -11.13
CA PHE A 207 -21.09 -11.04 -11.79
C PHE A 207 -21.51 -10.19 -12.98
N LEU A 208 -21.59 -8.87 -12.80
CA LEU A 208 -21.99 -7.93 -13.85
C LEU A 208 -20.95 -7.85 -14.99
N LEU A 209 -19.64 -7.83 -14.68
CA LEU A 209 -18.60 -7.88 -15.71
C LEU A 209 -18.67 -9.18 -16.52
N LYS A 210 -18.83 -10.33 -15.86
CA LYS A 210 -18.95 -11.64 -16.51
C LYS A 210 -20.20 -11.71 -17.39
N HIS A 211 -21.35 -11.28 -16.86
CA HIS A 211 -22.63 -11.29 -17.56
C HIS A 211 -22.62 -10.39 -18.79
N LEU A 212 -22.19 -9.12 -18.64
CA LEU A 212 -22.09 -8.17 -19.76
C LEU A 212 -21.14 -8.67 -20.85
N ALA A 213 -19.96 -9.18 -20.49
CA ALA A 213 -18.99 -9.70 -21.45
C ALA A 213 -19.44 -10.99 -22.18
N SER A 214 -20.37 -11.75 -21.59
CA SER A 214 -20.86 -13.02 -22.16
C SER A 214 -22.10 -12.84 -23.04
N PHE A 215 -23.07 -12.04 -22.58
CA PHE A 215 -24.41 -11.96 -23.16
C PHE A 215 -24.70 -10.65 -23.91
N HIS A 216 -24.03 -9.53 -23.56
CA HIS A 216 -24.36 -8.20 -24.10
C HIS A 216 -23.30 -7.69 -25.09
N LYS A 217 -23.10 -8.46 -26.17
CA LYS A 217 -22.02 -8.23 -27.17
C LYS A 217 -22.10 -6.89 -27.90
N ASP A 218 -23.30 -6.29 -27.98
CA ASP A 218 -23.52 -4.98 -28.60
C ASP A 218 -23.06 -3.80 -27.73
N PHE A 219 -22.78 -4.04 -26.43
CA PHE A 219 -22.24 -3.02 -25.55
C PHE A 219 -20.71 -2.99 -25.56
N LYS A 220 -20.18 -1.79 -25.82
CA LYS A 220 -18.77 -1.45 -25.75
C LYS A 220 -18.40 -1.18 -24.27
N ILE A 221 -17.92 -2.22 -23.59
CA ILE A 221 -17.55 -2.17 -22.17
C ILE A 221 -16.19 -1.47 -21.98
N LYS A 222 -16.02 -0.69 -20.90
CA LYS A 222 -14.72 -0.17 -20.43
C LYS A 222 -14.58 -0.29 -18.91
N GLN A 223 -13.75 -1.23 -18.48
CA GLN A 223 -13.37 -1.48 -17.09
C GLN A 223 -12.20 -0.61 -16.62
N LEU A 224 -12.17 -0.25 -15.34
CA LEU A 224 -11.02 0.31 -14.65
C LEU A 224 -10.64 -0.61 -13.48
N ILE A 225 -9.58 -1.40 -13.70
CA ILE A 225 -9.05 -2.34 -12.69
C ILE A 225 -7.65 -1.89 -12.27
N ARG A 226 -7.42 -1.87 -10.95
CA ARG A 226 -6.11 -1.66 -10.33
C ARG A 226 -6.01 -2.56 -9.11
N GLU A 227 -4.84 -3.13 -8.84
CA GLU A 227 -4.56 -3.90 -7.61
C GLU A 227 -5.63 -4.97 -7.29
N HIS A 228 -6.15 -5.65 -8.33
CA HIS A 228 -7.23 -6.62 -8.21
C HIS A 228 -8.53 -6.08 -7.55
N ARG A 229 -8.86 -4.80 -7.80
CA ARG A 229 -10.15 -4.15 -7.49
C ARG A 229 -10.74 -3.53 -8.76
N LEU A 230 -12.03 -3.80 -9.06
CA LEU A 230 -12.77 -3.20 -10.17
C LEU A 230 -13.42 -1.87 -9.74
N TYR A 231 -12.73 -0.75 -9.93
CA TYR A 231 -13.19 0.57 -9.44
C TYR A 231 -14.39 1.13 -10.20
N GLU A 232 -14.47 0.89 -11.50
CA GLU A 232 -15.50 1.44 -12.37
C GLU A 232 -15.71 0.54 -13.59
N LEU A 233 -16.97 0.29 -13.96
CA LEU A 233 -17.33 -0.44 -15.18
C LEU A 233 -18.28 0.42 -16.02
N LYS A 234 -17.83 0.93 -17.17
CA LYS A 234 -18.67 1.73 -18.08
C LYS A 234 -19.25 0.89 -19.19
N ILE A 235 -20.50 1.17 -19.53
CA ILE A 235 -21.27 0.55 -20.61
C ILE A 235 -21.57 1.63 -21.64
N TYR A 236 -21.29 1.34 -22.92
CA TYR A 236 -21.59 2.23 -24.04
C TYR A 236 -22.40 1.46 -25.09
N LEU A 237 -23.46 2.08 -25.62
CA LEU A 237 -24.17 1.62 -26.81
C LEU A 237 -23.65 2.43 -28.01
N GLY A 238 -22.82 1.81 -28.84
CA GLY A 238 -21.97 2.53 -29.79
C GLY A 238 -21.02 3.49 -29.06
N GLU A 239 -21.09 4.79 -29.34
CA GLU A 239 -20.39 5.83 -28.56
C GLU A 239 -21.27 6.51 -27.49
N ARG A 240 -22.57 6.22 -27.40
CA ARG A 240 -23.42 6.75 -26.31
C ARG A 240 -23.02 6.06 -25.01
N HIS A 241 -22.50 6.83 -24.04
CA HIS A 241 -22.39 6.37 -22.67
C HIS A 241 -23.79 6.05 -22.14
N LEU A 242 -24.02 4.78 -21.77
CA LEU A 242 -25.23 4.34 -21.12
C LEU A 242 -25.08 4.63 -19.62
N SER A 243 -24.47 3.68 -18.90
CA SER A 243 -24.27 3.74 -17.45
C SER A 243 -22.83 3.41 -17.06
N ARG A 244 -22.42 3.84 -15.87
CA ARG A 244 -21.20 3.40 -15.19
C ARG A 244 -21.54 2.83 -13.82
N PHE A 245 -21.01 1.66 -13.52
CA PHE A 245 -21.14 1.04 -12.20
C PHE A 245 -19.91 1.38 -11.35
N ARG A 246 -20.12 1.60 -10.06
CA ARG A 246 -19.09 2.05 -9.11
C ARG A 246 -19.27 1.42 -7.74
N ASP A 247 -18.15 1.32 -7.03
CA ASP A 247 -18.12 0.89 -5.64
C ASP A 247 -18.30 2.07 -4.68
N SER A 248 -19.42 2.12 -3.96
CA SER A 248 -19.65 3.11 -2.89
C SER A 248 -18.57 3.02 -1.80
N CYS A 249 -18.00 1.84 -1.51
CA CYS A 249 -16.94 1.66 -0.52
C CYS A 249 -15.65 2.40 -0.87
N THR A 250 -15.42 2.75 -2.14
CA THR A 250 -14.24 3.54 -2.52
C THR A 250 -14.39 5.03 -2.19
N LEU A 251 -15.62 5.52 -1.98
CA LEU A 251 -15.94 6.84 -1.43
C LEU A 251 -16.20 6.78 0.09
N LEU A 252 -16.87 5.75 0.58
CA LEU A 252 -17.30 5.58 1.97
C LEU A 252 -16.85 4.20 2.50
N PRO A 253 -15.59 4.06 2.95
CA PRO A 253 -14.98 2.76 3.26
C PRO A 253 -15.38 2.23 4.65
N ARG A 254 -16.67 1.89 4.84
CA ARG A 254 -17.27 1.27 6.04
C ARG A 254 -18.42 0.36 5.62
N SER A 255 -18.93 -0.47 6.54
CA SER A 255 -20.09 -1.31 6.27
C SER A 255 -21.38 -0.49 6.08
N LEU A 256 -22.31 -0.99 5.26
CA LEU A 256 -23.60 -0.34 5.01
C LEU A 256 -24.39 -0.08 6.30
N ALA A 257 -24.32 -0.99 7.29
CA ALA A 257 -25.00 -0.84 8.58
C ALA A 257 -24.49 0.38 9.38
N GLU A 258 -23.16 0.55 9.46
CA GLU A 258 -22.54 1.70 10.13
C GLU A 258 -22.83 3.01 9.40
N LEU A 259 -22.80 2.97 8.06
CA LEU A 259 -23.11 4.14 7.23
C LEU A 259 -24.58 4.55 7.37
N ALA A 260 -25.51 3.60 7.30
CA ALA A 260 -26.94 3.82 7.49
C ALA A 260 -27.23 4.49 8.85
N HIS A 261 -26.72 3.89 9.93
CA HIS A 261 -26.84 4.43 11.29
C HIS A 261 -26.26 5.86 11.43
N THR A 262 -25.24 6.21 10.65
CA THR A 262 -24.55 7.52 10.73
C THR A 262 -25.17 8.59 9.82
N PHE A 263 -25.65 8.22 8.64
CA PHE A 263 -26.08 9.15 7.58
C PHE A 263 -27.59 9.24 7.39
N CYS A 264 -28.34 8.17 7.67
CA CYS A 264 -29.78 8.11 7.45
C CYS A 264 -30.51 7.17 8.44
N PRO A 265 -30.33 7.32 9.77
CA PRO A 265 -30.99 6.47 10.77
C PRO A 265 -32.54 6.55 10.71
N GLU A 266 -33.10 7.60 10.10
CA GLU A 266 -34.53 7.73 9.82
C GLU A 266 -35.09 6.68 8.86
N LEU A 267 -34.23 6.01 8.08
CA LEU A 267 -34.60 4.90 7.19
C LEU A 267 -34.54 3.52 7.90
N GLY A 268 -34.31 3.52 9.21
CA GLY A 268 -34.19 2.32 10.03
C GLY A 268 -32.82 1.64 9.92
N PHE A 269 -32.76 0.41 10.41
CA PHE A 269 -31.52 -0.36 10.51
C PHE A 269 -31.35 -1.33 9.34
N LYS A 270 -30.12 -1.80 9.12
CA LYS A 270 -29.85 -2.96 8.26
C LYS A 270 -30.51 -4.20 8.89
N GLY A 271 -31.15 -5.04 8.09
CA GLY A 271 -31.64 -6.35 8.54
C GLY A 271 -30.51 -7.33 8.85
N SER A 272 -30.88 -8.56 9.20
CA SER A 272 -29.95 -9.68 9.36
C SER A 272 -30.60 -10.96 8.85
N ILE A 273 -29.96 -11.63 7.90
CA ILE A 273 -30.36 -12.91 7.31
C ILE A 273 -29.20 -13.90 7.42
N ASN A 274 -29.51 -15.20 7.45
CA ASN A 274 -28.47 -16.24 7.50
C ASN A 274 -28.10 -16.72 6.10
N HIS A 275 -27.15 -16.01 5.46
CA HIS A 275 -26.61 -16.36 4.14
C HIS A 275 -25.97 -17.76 4.05
N GLU A 276 -25.73 -18.48 5.17
CA GLU A 276 -25.25 -19.86 5.17
C GLU A 276 -26.38 -20.91 5.29
N ALA A 277 -27.60 -20.48 5.67
CA ALA A 277 -28.79 -21.34 5.71
C ALA A 277 -29.55 -21.39 4.36
N VAL A 278 -29.42 -20.35 3.53
CA VAL A 278 -30.08 -20.28 2.22
C VAL A 278 -29.41 -21.24 1.22
N ASN A 279 -30.23 -22.06 0.57
CA ASN A 279 -29.83 -23.03 -0.44
C ASN A 279 -30.98 -23.26 -1.44
N ILE A 280 -30.71 -23.94 -2.54
CA ILE A 280 -31.67 -24.09 -3.66
C ILE A 280 -33.02 -24.69 -3.22
N SER A 281 -33.05 -25.59 -2.23
CA SER A 281 -34.29 -26.24 -1.80
C SER A 281 -35.18 -25.39 -0.87
N ASN A 282 -34.61 -24.42 -0.13
CA ASN A 282 -35.36 -23.50 0.73
C ASN A 282 -35.45 -22.06 0.20
N LEU A 283 -34.78 -21.76 -0.93
CA LEU A 283 -34.78 -20.43 -1.54
C LEU A 283 -36.21 -19.88 -1.68
N LEU A 284 -37.11 -20.65 -2.31
CA LEU A 284 -38.49 -20.24 -2.58
C LEU A 284 -39.32 -19.98 -1.32
N SER A 285 -39.12 -20.74 -0.24
CA SER A 285 -39.82 -20.50 1.03
C SER A 285 -39.27 -19.30 1.79
N LEU A 286 -38.01 -18.93 1.57
CA LEU A 286 -37.35 -17.76 2.16
C LEU A 286 -37.53 -16.47 1.33
N ARG A 287 -38.16 -16.55 0.14
CA ARG A 287 -38.31 -15.44 -0.83
C ARG A 287 -38.76 -14.12 -0.19
N GLU A 288 -39.82 -14.14 0.61
CA GLU A 288 -40.41 -12.89 1.14
C GLU A 288 -39.47 -12.19 2.15
N GLU A 289 -38.77 -12.95 2.98
CA GLU A 289 -37.80 -12.44 3.95
C GLU A 289 -36.58 -11.84 3.25
N TYR A 290 -35.99 -12.58 2.29
CA TYR A 290 -34.75 -12.16 1.64
C TYR A 290 -34.99 -11.02 0.64
N VAL A 291 -36.14 -11.00 -0.06
CA VAL A 291 -36.54 -9.85 -0.89
C VAL A 291 -36.86 -8.61 -0.02
N ARG A 292 -37.39 -8.79 1.20
CA ARG A 292 -37.56 -7.69 2.18
C ARG A 292 -36.20 -7.15 2.66
N TYR A 293 -35.23 -8.01 2.95
CA TYR A 293 -33.86 -7.63 3.29
C TYR A 293 -33.17 -6.86 2.15
N LEU A 294 -33.19 -7.39 0.92
CA LEU A 294 -32.61 -6.76 -0.26
C LEU A 294 -33.23 -5.38 -0.56
N ARG A 295 -34.55 -5.20 -0.38
CA ARG A 295 -35.18 -3.88 -0.47
C ARG A 295 -34.63 -2.89 0.55
N GLN A 296 -34.42 -3.34 1.79
CA GLN A 296 -33.88 -2.48 2.85
C GLN A 296 -32.44 -2.08 2.56
N ASP A 297 -31.60 -2.99 2.08
CA ASP A 297 -30.21 -2.68 1.71
C ASP A 297 -30.12 -1.65 0.57
N VAL A 298 -30.93 -1.82 -0.49
CA VAL A 298 -31.01 -0.86 -1.59
C VAL A 298 -31.53 0.51 -1.12
N LEU A 299 -32.52 0.55 -0.23
CA LEU A 299 -33.03 1.80 0.37
C LEU A 299 -31.96 2.52 1.20
N LEU A 300 -31.26 1.78 2.08
CA LEU A 300 -30.21 2.33 2.94
C LEU A 300 -29.00 2.81 2.13
N LEU A 301 -28.59 2.08 1.08
CA LEU A 301 -27.53 2.51 0.18
C LEU A 301 -27.93 3.80 -0.55
N GLY A 302 -29.20 3.93 -0.94
CA GLY A 302 -29.78 5.17 -1.46
C GLY A 302 -29.69 6.32 -0.48
N GLY A 303 -30.07 6.09 0.79
CA GLY A 303 -30.02 7.07 1.88
C GLY A 303 -28.61 7.58 2.14
N VAL A 304 -27.68 6.66 2.36
CA VAL A 304 -26.25 6.94 2.59
C VAL A 304 -25.65 7.75 1.44
N MET A 305 -25.86 7.33 0.19
CA MET A 305 -25.29 8.02 -0.97
C MET A 305 -25.94 9.39 -1.21
N ARG A 306 -27.26 9.53 -0.97
CA ARG A 306 -27.97 10.82 -1.06
C ARG A 306 -27.45 11.80 -0.02
N LYS A 307 -27.36 11.40 1.25
CA LYS A 307 -26.89 12.26 2.35
C LYS A 307 -25.42 12.64 2.18
N ALA A 308 -24.59 11.72 1.69
CA ALA A 308 -23.20 12.03 1.33
C ALA A 308 -23.13 13.06 0.18
N GLN A 309 -23.87 12.86 -0.90
CA GLN A 309 -23.94 13.79 -2.03
C GLN A 309 -24.39 15.19 -1.58
N GLU A 310 -25.51 15.28 -0.85
CA GLU A 310 -26.03 16.51 -0.25
C GLU A 310 -24.97 17.22 0.59
N THR A 311 -24.28 16.50 1.48
CA THR A 311 -23.27 17.05 2.39
C THR A 311 -22.07 17.65 1.65
N TYR A 312 -21.52 16.94 0.65
CA TYR A 312 -20.38 17.45 -0.13
C TYR A 312 -20.79 18.55 -1.12
N PHE A 313 -22.00 18.48 -1.68
CA PHE A 313 -22.51 19.50 -2.61
C PHE A 313 -22.88 20.80 -1.88
N PHE A 314 -23.54 20.74 -0.73
CA PHE A 314 -23.85 21.93 0.08
C PHE A 314 -22.58 22.59 0.61
N LYS A 315 -21.62 21.81 1.14
CA LYS A 315 -20.43 22.36 1.80
C LYS A 315 -19.31 22.81 0.85
N TYR A 316 -19.21 22.19 -0.34
CA TYR A 316 -18.10 22.43 -1.28
C TYR A 316 -18.54 22.62 -2.75
N HIS A 317 -19.83 22.51 -3.08
CA HIS A 317 -20.31 22.48 -4.48
C HIS A 317 -19.63 21.40 -5.34
N ILE A 318 -19.25 20.28 -4.72
CA ILE A 318 -18.66 19.11 -5.38
C ILE A 318 -19.64 17.95 -5.27
N ASP A 319 -20.21 17.58 -6.42
CA ASP A 319 -21.06 16.41 -6.58
C ASP A 319 -20.20 15.12 -6.55
N VAL A 320 -20.58 14.16 -5.69
CA VAL A 320 -19.90 12.86 -5.58
C VAL A 320 -19.96 12.06 -6.89
N GLU A 321 -20.95 12.30 -7.75
CA GLU A 321 -21.07 11.70 -9.10
C GLU A 321 -19.84 12.01 -9.99
N ASN A 322 -19.14 13.13 -9.73
CA ASN A 322 -17.95 13.53 -10.50
C ASN A 322 -16.62 12.97 -9.93
N VAL A 323 -16.61 12.36 -8.74
CA VAL A 323 -15.41 11.78 -8.10
C VAL A 323 -15.54 10.27 -7.91
N MET A 324 -14.40 9.57 -7.83
CA MET A 324 -14.38 8.10 -7.80
C MET A 324 -13.98 7.53 -6.45
N THR A 325 -13.11 8.20 -5.69
CA THR A 325 -12.62 7.71 -4.39
C THR A 325 -12.51 8.83 -3.37
N MET A 326 -12.50 8.51 -2.07
CA MET A 326 -12.30 9.49 -0.99
C MET A 326 -11.02 10.32 -1.19
N SER A 327 -9.93 9.73 -1.65
CA SER A 327 -8.67 10.44 -1.95
C SER A 327 -8.78 11.35 -3.17
N ALA A 328 -9.60 11.00 -4.17
CA ALA A 328 -9.89 11.87 -5.30
C ALA A 328 -10.81 13.03 -4.91
N LEU A 329 -11.81 12.78 -4.06
CA LEU A 329 -12.71 13.79 -3.49
C LEU A 329 -11.94 14.80 -2.63
N SER A 330 -11.11 14.33 -1.69
CA SER A 330 -10.32 15.23 -0.86
C SER A 330 -9.32 16.06 -1.66
N LEU A 331 -8.65 15.49 -2.66
CA LEU A 331 -7.79 16.26 -3.57
C LEU A 331 -8.59 17.26 -4.41
N CYS A 332 -9.84 16.93 -4.79
CA CYS A 332 -10.73 17.87 -5.49
C CYS A 332 -11.12 19.05 -4.59
N ILE A 333 -11.55 18.79 -3.36
CA ILE A 333 -11.87 19.81 -2.34
C ILE A 333 -10.65 20.71 -2.10
N PHE A 334 -9.48 20.12 -1.85
CA PHE A 334 -8.22 20.87 -1.68
C PHE A 334 -7.94 21.80 -2.85
N ARG A 335 -7.94 21.26 -4.08
CA ARG A 335 -7.64 22.03 -5.30
C ARG A 335 -8.69 23.08 -5.68
N THR A 336 -9.90 23.01 -5.13
CA THR A 336 -11.02 23.90 -5.49
C THR A 336 -11.27 25.02 -4.44
N HIS A 337 -10.84 24.82 -3.18
CA HIS A 337 -11.12 25.75 -2.08
C HIS A 337 -9.90 26.20 -1.27
N TYR A 338 -8.78 25.46 -1.30
CA TYR A 338 -7.69 25.63 -0.34
C TYR A 338 -6.30 25.65 -0.98
N TYR A 339 -6.20 25.57 -2.31
CA TYR A 339 -4.92 25.44 -3.00
C TYR A 339 -4.58 26.64 -3.87
N GLU A 340 -3.53 27.34 -3.46
CA GLU A 340 -2.99 28.56 -4.06
C GLU A 340 -1.65 28.21 -4.76
N PRO A 341 -1.67 27.78 -6.04
CA PRO A 341 -0.49 27.25 -6.72
C PRO A 341 0.63 28.28 -6.89
N ASP A 342 0.29 29.57 -6.89
CA ASP A 342 1.24 30.67 -7.07
C ASP A 342 2.01 31.01 -5.79
N LEU A 343 1.47 30.65 -4.61
CA LEU A 343 2.13 30.79 -3.30
C LEU A 343 2.78 29.48 -2.84
N PHE A 344 2.12 28.34 -3.09
CA PHE A 344 2.58 27.01 -2.67
C PHE A 344 2.64 26.02 -3.85
N PRO A 345 3.53 26.23 -4.84
CA PRO A 345 3.62 25.36 -6.01
C PRO A 345 3.98 23.92 -5.63
N ILE A 346 3.10 22.97 -5.99
CA ILE A 346 3.31 21.52 -5.81
C ILE A 346 3.79 20.97 -7.15
N CYS A 347 5.10 20.80 -7.29
CA CYS A 347 5.73 20.37 -8.53
C CYS A 347 5.59 18.85 -8.76
N THR A 348 5.41 18.48 -10.02
CA THR A 348 5.46 17.11 -10.52
C THR A 348 6.93 16.70 -10.61
N LEU A 349 7.35 15.80 -9.73
CA LEU A 349 8.72 15.30 -9.67
C LEU A 349 9.14 14.58 -10.96
N THR A 350 10.43 14.65 -11.29
CA THR A 350 11.05 13.72 -12.26
C THR A 350 11.08 12.30 -11.67
N LYS A 351 11.19 11.26 -12.52
CA LYS A 351 11.29 9.87 -12.03
C LYS A 351 12.46 9.67 -11.06
N ASN A 352 13.58 10.36 -11.27
CA ASN A 352 14.76 10.27 -10.40
C ASN A 352 14.47 10.87 -9.01
N GLN A 353 13.88 12.08 -8.96
CA GLN A 353 13.49 12.74 -7.70
C GLN A 353 12.43 11.93 -6.94
N ASP A 354 11.39 11.45 -7.62
CA ASP A 354 10.36 10.59 -7.02
C ASP A 354 10.98 9.30 -6.47
N SER A 355 11.77 8.57 -7.27
CA SER A 355 12.40 7.32 -6.86
C SER A 355 13.30 7.49 -5.63
N PHE A 356 13.99 8.63 -5.51
CA PHE A 356 14.80 8.95 -4.34
C PHE A 356 13.94 9.28 -3.11
N ILE A 357 13.00 10.22 -3.23
CA ILE A 357 12.11 10.64 -2.14
C ILE A 357 11.25 9.48 -1.63
N ARG A 358 10.79 8.60 -2.53
CA ARG A 358 9.99 7.40 -2.22
C ARG A 358 10.75 6.35 -1.40
N ARG A 359 12.10 6.36 -1.40
CA ARG A 359 12.89 5.57 -0.43
C ARG A 359 12.63 6.04 1.00
N GLY A 360 12.44 7.34 1.21
CA GLY A 360 12.04 7.95 2.49
C GLY A 360 10.53 7.98 2.76
N PHE A 361 9.68 7.47 1.87
CA PHE A 361 8.25 7.31 2.15
C PHE A 361 8.02 6.07 3.03
N TYR A 362 8.05 6.24 4.35
CA TYR A 362 7.88 5.17 5.34
C TYR A 362 6.43 5.05 5.83
N GLY A 363 6.08 3.87 6.37
CA GLY A 363 4.82 3.63 7.06
C GLY A 363 4.88 4.02 8.55
N GLY A 364 3.75 3.91 9.25
CA GLY A 364 3.68 4.21 10.69
C GLY A 364 4.56 3.29 11.55
N HIS A 365 5.10 3.83 12.64
CA HIS A 365 5.84 3.07 13.65
C HIS A 365 4.90 2.09 14.37
N SER A 366 5.23 0.80 14.30
CA SER A 366 4.50 -0.28 14.96
C SER A 366 5.48 -1.37 15.39
N ASP A 367 5.56 -1.59 16.70
CA ASP A 367 6.48 -2.47 17.40
C ASP A 367 5.71 -3.38 18.38
N VAL A 368 6.26 -4.56 18.66
CA VAL A 368 5.69 -5.53 19.61
C VAL A 368 6.59 -5.60 20.84
N TYR A 369 6.10 -5.13 21.99
CA TYR A 369 6.87 -5.07 23.24
C TYR A 369 6.70 -6.33 24.09
N ILE A 370 5.53 -6.51 24.70
CA ILE A 370 5.14 -7.66 25.53
C ILE A 370 3.73 -8.08 25.05
N PRO A 371 3.42 -9.39 24.89
CA PRO A 371 2.14 -9.86 24.35
C PRO A 371 0.99 -9.89 25.38
N TYR A 372 1.29 -9.59 26.65
CA TYR A 372 0.35 -9.60 27.77
C TYR A 372 0.50 -8.32 28.60
N GLY A 373 -0.58 -7.91 29.24
CA GLY A 373 -0.59 -6.79 30.18
C GLY A 373 -1.99 -6.54 30.73
N GLU A 374 -2.06 -6.09 31.98
CA GLU A 374 -3.29 -5.80 32.70
C GLU A 374 -3.39 -4.30 32.98
N ASN A 375 -4.61 -3.78 33.19
CA ASN A 375 -4.88 -2.38 33.55
C ASN A 375 -4.24 -1.33 32.60
N LEU A 376 -4.12 -1.68 31.31
CA LEU A 376 -3.47 -0.87 30.30
C LEU A 376 -4.31 0.36 29.90
N LEU A 377 -3.65 1.50 29.73
CA LEU A 377 -4.25 2.74 29.25
C LEU A 377 -4.00 2.91 27.74
N TYR A 378 -5.07 3.03 26.94
CA TYR A 378 -5.00 3.30 25.51
C TYR A 378 -5.05 4.81 25.23
N TYR A 379 -4.05 5.32 24.50
CA TYR A 379 -3.96 6.72 24.09
C TYR A 379 -3.90 6.80 22.56
N ASP A 380 -4.90 7.42 21.93
CA ASP A 380 -4.90 7.70 20.49
C ASP A 380 -4.58 9.17 20.19
N MET A 381 -3.89 9.40 19.08
CA MET A 381 -3.57 10.74 18.60
C MET A 381 -4.66 11.21 17.65
N ASN A 382 -5.75 11.78 18.21
CA ASN A 382 -6.82 12.47 17.46
C ASN A 382 -6.30 13.16 16.18
N SER A 383 -6.62 12.59 15.02
CA SER A 383 -6.16 13.03 13.69
C SER A 383 -4.65 13.35 13.62
N LEU A 384 -3.80 12.33 13.74
CA LEU A 384 -2.33 12.46 13.73
C LEU A 384 -1.78 13.15 12.46
N TYR A 385 -1.94 12.57 11.26
CA TYR A 385 -1.41 13.19 10.02
C TYR A 385 -2.00 14.60 9.79
N PRO A 386 -3.30 14.86 9.98
CA PRO A 386 -3.84 16.22 9.83
C PRO A 386 -3.31 17.21 10.86
N HIS A 387 -3.04 16.78 12.10
CA HIS A 387 -2.35 17.61 13.10
C HIS A 387 -0.91 17.94 12.66
N VAL A 388 -0.19 16.97 12.08
CA VAL A 388 1.16 17.18 11.52
C VAL A 388 1.10 18.18 10.37
N MET A 389 0.22 17.98 9.39
CA MET A 389 0.02 18.87 8.23
C MET A 389 -0.37 20.31 8.63
N LYS A 390 -1.07 20.49 9.77
CA LYS A 390 -1.44 21.82 10.28
C LYS A 390 -0.31 22.48 11.09
N LYS A 391 0.53 21.71 11.79
CA LYS A 391 1.47 22.23 12.80
C LYS A 391 2.91 22.37 12.32
N TYR A 392 3.35 21.58 11.35
CA TYR A 392 4.74 21.58 10.89
C TYR A 392 4.82 21.85 9.39
N SER A 393 5.86 22.57 8.98
CA SER A 393 6.12 22.85 7.56
C SER A 393 6.40 21.55 6.79
N LEU A 394 5.81 21.45 5.59
CA LEU A 394 6.02 20.35 4.65
C LEU A 394 6.70 20.87 3.37
N PRO A 395 7.49 20.03 2.67
CA PRO A 395 8.20 20.45 1.47
C PRO A 395 7.23 20.75 0.31
N CYS A 396 7.43 21.92 -0.31
CA CYS A 396 6.80 22.38 -1.55
C CYS A 396 7.83 23.19 -2.36
N GLY A 397 7.45 23.70 -3.54
CA GLY A 397 8.38 24.36 -4.47
C GLY A 397 8.89 23.44 -5.58
N GLU A 398 9.84 23.94 -6.38
CA GLU A 398 10.61 23.11 -7.32
C GLU A 398 11.87 22.59 -6.61
N PRO A 399 12.01 21.27 -6.38
CA PRO A 399 13.12 20.73 -5.61
C PRO A 399 14.40 20.68 -6.45
N PHE A 400 15.48 21.25 -5.93
CA PHE A 400 16.83 21.12 -6.47
C PHE A 400 17.57 19.96 -5.79
N TRP A 401 18.55 19.39 -6.51
CA TRP A 401 19.49 18.42 -5.94
C TRP A 401 20.65 19.14 -5.25
N ARG A 402 21.22 18.52 -4.22
CA ARG A 402 22.45 19.01 -3.57
C ARG A 402 23.35 17.85 -3.12
N ASN A 403 24.36 17.56 -3.92
CA ASN A 403 25.44 16.65 -3.60
C ASN A 403 26.43 17.22 -2.55
N ASN A 404 27.27 16.33 -2.01
CA ASN A 404 28.37 16.63 -1.10
C ASN A 404 27.99 17.53 0.10
N LEU A 405 27.24 16.96 1.04
CA LEU A 405 26.76 17.66 2.25
C LEU A 405 27.84 17.89 3.32
N THR A 406 29.11 17.53 3.08
CA THR A 406 30.20 17.57 4.09
C THR A 406 30.45 18.93 4.73
N LYS A 407 30.09 20.02 4.05
CA LYS A 407 30.23 21.42 4.53
C LYS A 407 28.87 22.12 4.66
N VAL A 408 27.79 21.36 4.89
CA VAL A 408 26.42 21.87 4.93
C VAL A 408 25.81 21.56 6.29
N ASP A 409 25.45 22.59 7.06
CA ASP A 409 24.71 22.38 8.31
C ASP A 409 23.32 21.79 8.00
N LEU A 410 22.99 20.70 8.68
CA LEU A 410 21.69 20.03 8.65
C LEU A 410 20.53 20.96 9.02
N GLY A 411 20.75 21.98 9.85
CA GLY A 411 19.74 23.01 10.16
C GLY A 411 19.27 23.77 8.92
N THR A 412 20.17 24.03 7.96
CA THR A 412 19.87 24.72 6.68
C THR A 412 19.15 23.85 5.65
N LEU A 413 19.10 22.53 5.84
CA LEU A 413 18.45 21.60 4.90
C LEU A 413 16.93 21.56 5.15
N PHE A 414 16.14 21.63 4.07
CA PHE A 414 14.69 21.39 4.12
C PHE A 414 14.28 20.53 2.92
N GLY A 415 14.12 19.22 3.13
CA GLY A 415 13.95 18.26 2.04
C GLY A 415 14.33 16.83 2.45
N PHE A 416 14.62 15.96 1.48
CA PHE A 416 14.97 14.56 1.74
C PHE A 416 16.48 14.34 1.60
N VAL A 417 17.07 13.60 2.54
CA VAL A 417 18.52 13.41 2.69
C VAL A 417 18.83 11.92 2.81
N GLU A 418 19.75 11.41 1.99
CA GLU A 418 20.36 10.10 2.23
C GLU A 418 21.40 10.22 3.33
N ALA A 419 21.27 9.40 4.39
CA ALA A 419 22.14 9.46 5.56
C ALA A 419 22.59 8.06 5.99
N SER A 420 23.87 7.95 6.38
CA SER A 420 24.38 6.88 7.24
C SER A 420 23.97 7.23 8.68
N VAL A 421 23.30 6.30 9.36
CA VAL A 421 22.75 6.47 10.70
C VAL A 421 23.41 5.50 11.66
N VAL A 422 23.94 6.04 12.77
CA VAL A 422 24.42 5.27 13.91
C VAL A 422 23.42 5.46 15.05
N CYS A 423 22.66 4.42 15.36
CA CYS A 423 21.61 4.41 16.38
C CYS A 423 22.12 3.65 17.63
N PRO A 424 22.38 4.33 18.77
CA PRO A 424 22.98 3.69 19.94
C PRO A 424 22.16 2.50 20.48
N LYS A 425 22.86 1.45 20.94
CA LYS A 425 22.25 0.14 21.28
C LYS A 425 21.31 0.22 22.48
N GLU A 426 21.53 1.20 23.33
CA GLU A 426 20.84 1.47 24.58
C GLU A 426 19.45 2.09 24.33
N LEU A 427 19.19 2.60 23.12
CA LEU A 427 17.94 3.27 22.77
C LEU A 427 16.80 2.26 22.60
N ARG A 428 16.13 1.91 23.71
CA ARG A 428 15.03 0.93 23.78
C ARG A 428 13.86 1.19 22.82
N ARG A 429 13.69 2.44 22.35
CA ARG A 429 12.66 2.88 21.40
C ARG A 429 13.27 3.74 20.27
N PRO A 430 13.95 3.14 19.27
CA PRO A 430 14.40 3.88 18.09
C PRO A 430 13.19 4.39 17.31
N PHE A 431 13.34 5.51 16.61
CA PHE A 431 12.27 6.09 15.79
C PHE A 431 12.66 6.33 14.33
N LEU A 432 13.95 6.26 13.99
CA LEU A 432 14.39 6.32 12.59
C LEU A 432 14.14 4.95 11.92
N PRO A 433 13.35 4.89 10.84
CA PRO A 433 13.01 3.63 10.19
C PRO A 433 14.13 3.08 9.30
N TYR A 434 14.22 1.75 9.26
CA TYR A 434 14.98 0.98 8.27
C TYR A 434 14.02 0.08 7.45
N LYS A 435 14.15 0.10 6.12
CA LYS A 435 13.39 -0.75 5.20
C LYS A 435 14.18 -2.02 4.91
N SER A 436 13.88 -3.09 5.63
CA SER A 436 14.28 -4.45 5.24
C SER A 436 13.42 -4.93 4.06
N SER A 437 13.81 -6.02 3.38
CA SER A 437 13.11 -6.56 2.20
C SER A 437 11.62 -6.85 2.45
N ASP A 438 11.30 -7.31 3.65
CA ASP A 438 9.97 -7.82 4.01
C ASP A 438 9.21 -6.88 4.97
N THR A 439 9.90 -5.94 5.62
CA THR A 439 9.35 -5.27 6.81
C THR A 439 10.05 -3.96 7.17
N LEU A 440 9.30 -3.09 7.88
CA LEU A 440 9.77 -1.81 8.41
C LEU A 440 10.25 -1.99 9.86
N ILE A 441 11.55 -1.84 10.08
CA ILE A 441 12.23 -2.04 11.37
C ILE A 441 12.55 -0.67 11.99
N PHE A 442 12.46 -0.57 13.32
CA PHE A 442 12.89 0.59 14.10
C PHE A 442 13.98 0.11 15.07
N GLY A 443 15.19 -0.04 14.53
CA GLY A 443 16.30 -0.76 15.15
C GLY A 443 17.43 0.14 15.67
N THR A 444 18.39 -0.50 16.32
CA THR A 444 19.67 0.10 16.73
C THR A 444 20.77 -0.30 15.74
N GLY A 445 22.02 0.11 15.97
CA GLY A 445 23.16 -0.23 15.11
C GLY A 445 23.37 0.75 13.96
N HIS A 446 23.86 0.23 12.82
CA HIS A 446 24.30 1.03 11.67
C HIS A 446 23.43 0.73 10.44
N PHE A 447 22.81 1.77 9.86
CA PHE A 447 21.98 1.61 8.67
C PHE A 447 21.95 2.86 7.77
N VAL A 448 21.69 2.66 6.48
CA VAL A 448 21.52 3.74 5.50
C VAL A 448 20.03 3.90 5.15
N GLY A 449 19.56 5.14 5.09
CA GLY A 449 18.20 5.46 4.68
C GLY A 449 18.08 6.84 4.04
N VAL A 450 16.88 7.15 3.54
CA VAL A 450 16.54 8.49 3.04
C VAL A 450 15.49 9.06 3.97
N TYR A 451 15.80 10.16 4.65
CA TYR A 451 14.95 10.73 5.71
C TYR A 451 14.52 12.14 5.35
N PHE A 452 13.40 12.61 5.87
CA PHE A 452 13.06 14.02 5.82
C PHE A 452 14.00 14.78 6.78
N SER A 453 14.48 15.95 6.36
CA SER A 453 15.46 16.76 7.10
C SER A 453 15.03 17.04 8.54
N GLU A 454 13.73 17.22 8.78
CA GLU A 454 13.20 17.48 10.11
C GLU A 454 13.24 16.25 11.02
N GLU A 455 13.25 15.03 10.48
CA GLU A 455 13.46 13.79 11.26
C GLU A 455 14.91 13.67 11.72
N LEU A 456 15.87 14.08 10.87
CA LEU A 456 17.29 14.12 11.21
C LEU A 456 17.62 15.29 12.16
N LYS A 457 17.02 16.47 11.95
CA LYS A 457 17.10 17.59 12.91
C LYS A 457 16.48 17.24 14.24
N TYR A 458 15.37 16.48 14.24
CA TYR A 458 14.79 15.93 15.45
C TYR A 458 15.79 14.97 16.10
N ALA A 459 16.33 13.96 15.40
CA ALA A 459 17.36 13.08 15.96
C ALA A 459 18.55 13.84 16.61
N ARG A 460 19.06 14.88 15.94
CA ARG A 460 20.11 15.78 16.44
C ARG A 460 19.69 16.59 17.67
N GLY A 461 18.47 17.12 17.69
CA GLY A 461 17.96 18.01 18.75
C GLY A 461 17.27 17.29 19.91
N LEU A 462 16.99 15.99 19.78
CA LEU A 462 16.36 15.14 20.78
C LEU A 462 17.41 14.43 21.63
N GLY A 463 18.37 13.74 21.00
CA GLY A 463 19.00 12.59 21.65
C GLY A 463 17.93 11.63 22.22
N LEU A 464 18.14 10.89 23.32
CA LEU A 464 19.31 10.80 24.20
C LEU A 464 19.65 12.08 25.01
N TYR A 465 18.88 13.17 24.89
CA TYR A 465 18.56 14.09 25.99
C TYR A 465 17.25 14.92 25.82
N GLU A 466 16.12 14.26 26.11
CA GLU A 466 14.87 14.80 26.68
C GLU A 466 13.62 15.27 25.86
N LEU A 467 12.46 15.13 26.52
CA LEU A 467 11.07 15.30 26.01
C LEU A 467 10.30 16.40 26.78
N ARG A 468 9.65 17.39 26.15
CA ARG A 468 8.41 17.34 25.33
C ARG A 468 7.13 16.94 26.09
N LYS A 469 6.63 17.83 26.97
CA LYS A 469 5.36 17.65 27.71
C LYS A 469 4.09 18.07 26.92
N GLU A 470 3.08 17.19 26.98
CA GLU A 470 1.62 17.42 27.12
C GLU A 470 0.87 18.49 26.27
N ALA A 471 -0.10 18.05 25.42
CA ALA A 471 -1.37 18.76 25.12
C ALA A 471 -2.33 17.95 24.20
N LYS A 472 -3.58 17.66 24.63
CA LYS A 472 -4.75 17.29 23.75
C LYS A 472 -6.06 17.06 24.54
N LYS A 473 -7.21 17.61 24.08
CA LYS A 473 -8.59 17.11 24.33
C LYS A 473 -9.66 17.83 23.48
N ALA A 474 -10.86 17.21 23.37
CA ALA A 474 -12.11 17.63 22.69
C ALA A 474 -12.10 17.81 21.15
N GLY A 475 -13.15 17.44 20.38
CA GLY A 475 -14.26 16.51 20.70
C GLY A 475 -15.60 16.77 19.97
N PHE A 476 -15.81 16.23 18.75
CA PHE A 476 -17.11 16.10 18.04
C PHE A 476 -16.99 15.04 16.94
N GLU A 477 -18.02 14.22 16.66
CA GLU A 477 -17.83 12.95 15.93
C GLU A 477 -18.20 12.93 14.43
N ALA A 478 -19.46 13.14 14.01
CA ALA A 478 -19.86 12.92 12.62
C ALA A 478 -19.07 13.77 11.59
N MET A 479 -18.81 15.05 11.92
CA MET A 479 -17.95 15.92 11.11
C MET A 479 -16.46 15.53 11.22
N SER A 480 -16.02 14.99 12.36
CA SER A 480 -14.66 14.45 12.51
C SER A 480 -14.45 13.21 11.66
N PHE A 481 -15.44 12.31 11.52
CA PHE A 481 -15.34 11.13 10.66
C PHE A 481 -15.08 11.51 9.19
N ILE A 482 -15.91 12.40 8.62
CA ILE A 482 -15.75 12.91 7.25
C ILE A 482 -14.39 13.62 7.06
N LEU A 483 -13.98 14.46 8.01
CA LEU A 483 -12.71 15.18 7.93
C LEU A 483 -11.49 14.26 8.15
N LYS A 484 -11.53 13.29 9.09
CA LYS A 484 -10.51 12.25 9.34
C LYS A 484 -10.26 11.46 8.06
N LEU A 485 -11.32 10.99 7.39
CA LEU A 485 -11.22 10.30 6.11
C LEU A 485 -10.63 11.18 5.00
N CYS A 486 -11.14 12.40 4.83
CA CYS A 486 -10.62 13.32 3.81
C CYS A 486 -9.12 13.61 4.02
N MET A 487 -8.74 14.11 5.19
CA MET A 487 -7.39 14.61 5.45
C MET A 487 -6.34 13.48 5.48
N ASN A 488 -6.68 12.29 6.01
CA ASN A 488 -5.80 11.11 5.89
C ASN A 488 -5.64 10.68 4.42
N SER A 489 -6.72 10.72 3.64
CA SER A 489 -6.69 10.38 2.21
C SER A 489 -5.93 11.40 1.36
N LEU A 490 -5.84 12.66 1.79
CA LEU A 490 -5.04 13.70 1.13
C LEU A 490 -3.55 13.44 1.29
N PHE A 491 -3.09 13.07 2.50
CA PHE A 491 -1.70 12.68 2.74
C PHE A 491 -1.28 11.47 1.89
N GLY A 492 -2.11 10.41 1.89
CA GLY A 492 -1.91 9.24 1.03
C GLY A 492 -1.94 9.54 -0.47
N ARG A 493 -2.54 10.67 -0.89
CA ARG A 493 -2.57 11.10 -2.28
C ARG A 493 -1.27 11.77 -2.74
N PHE A 494 -0.52 12.40 -1.83
CA PHE A 494 0.81 12.95 -2.15
C PHE A 494 1.89 11.86 -2.20
N GLY A 495 1.74 10.77 -1.41
CA GLY A 495 2.63 9.60 -1.47
C GLY A 495 2.34 8.62 -2.64
N MET A 496 1.34 8.90 -3.48
CA MET A 496 0.89 7.98 -4.54
C MET A 496 1.99 7.67 -5.56
N ASP A 497 2.06 6.43 -6.03
CA ASP A 497 3.06 6.00 -7.01
C ASP A 497 2.78 6.59 -8.41
N PRO A 498 3.77 7.19 -9.11
CA PRO A 498 3.59 7.70 -10.47
C PRO A 498 3.36 6.59 -11.49
N GLU A 499 3.83 5.36 -11.25
CA GLU A 499 3.66 4.18 -12.10
C GLU A 499 2.51 3.32 -11.60
N GLY A 500 1.33 3.94 -11.50
CA GLY A 500 0.09 3.29 -11.07
C GLY A 500 -0.24 2.06 -11.93
N GLN A 501 -0.19 0.88 -11.31
CA GLN A 501 -0.41 -0.41 -11.97
C GLN A 501 -1.79 -0.46 -12.68
N VAL A 502 -1.78 -0.94 -13.91
CA VAL A 502 -2.97 -1.23 -14.71
C VAL A 502 -3.06 -2.74 -14.88
N SER A 503 -4.18 -3.34 -14.47
CA SER A 503 -4.42 -4.77 -14.67
C SER A 503 -5.12 -5.00 -16.02
N GLU A 504 -4.39 -5.49 -17.01
CA GLU A 504 -4.93 -5.91 -18.32
C GLU A 504 -5.51 -7.33 -18.21
N ILE A 505 -6.81 -7.51 -18.47
CA ILE A 505 -7.40 -8.83 -18.66
C ILE A 505 -7.10 -9.24 -20.11
N CYS A 506 -6.41 -10.35 -20.30
CA CYS A 506 -5.91 -10.78 -21.61
C CYS A 506 -5.96 -12.31 -21.79
N SER A 507 -5.80 -12.78 -23.03
CA SER A 507 -5.73 -14.20 -23.37
C SER A 507 -4.43 -14.85 -22.87
N PHE A 508 -4.41 -16.17 -22.75
CA PHE A 508 -3.20 -16.92 -22.35
C PHE A 508 -1.99 -16.62 -23.27
N SER A 509 -2.21 -16.52 -24.58
CA SER A 509 -1.19 -16.10 -25.55
C SER A 509 -0.61 -14.71 -25.28
N ARG A 510 -1.43 -13.77 -24.81
CA ARG A 510 -1.04 -12.39 -24.49
C ARG A 510 -0.38 -12.29 -23.10
N TYR A 511 -0.75 -13.17 -22.17
CA TYR A 511 -0.07 -13.35 -20.89
C TYR A 511 1.38 -13.82 -21.09
N GLU A 512 1.63 -14.77 -21.99
CA GLU A 512 2.99 -15.22 -22.38
C GLU A 512 3.83 -14.05 -22.95
N GLU A 513 3.28 -13.22 -23.85
CA GLU A 513 3.96 -12.03 -24.38
C GLU A 513 4.38 -11.02 -23.28
N LEU A 514 3.56 -10.91 -22.23
CA LEU A 514 3.77 -9.95 -21.14
C LEU A 514 4.77 -10.47 -20.09
N LEU A 515 4.90 -11.78 -19.90
CA LEU A 515 5.91 -12.40 -19.03
C LEU A 515 7.35 -12.12 -19.51
N VAL A 516 7.56 -11.93 -20.82
CA VAL A 516 8.87 -11.62 -21.42
C VAL A 516 9.29 -10.16 -21.15
N GLN A 517 8.38 -9.28 -20.67
CA GLN A 517 8.68 -7.88 -20.38
C GLN A 517 9.12 -7.67 -18.92
N SER A 518 10.21 -6.91 -18.74
CA SER A 518 10.83 -6.69 -17.43
C SER A 518 9.95 -5.85 -16.50
N GLY A 519 9.20 -6.50 -15.60
CA GLY A 519 8.38 -5.82 -14.58
C GLY A 519 7.52 -6.70 -13.65
N PHE A 520 7.46 -8.02 -13.87
CA PHE A 520 6.60 -8.94 -13.12
C PHE A 520 6.96 -9.02 -11.62
N ARG A 521 5.98 -8.94 -10.70
CA ARG A 521 6.22 -8.68 -9.25
C ARG A 521 5.40 -9.46 -8.21
N SER A 522 4.52 -10.39 -8.59
CA SER A 522 3.68 -11.25 -7.70
C SER A 522 2.65 -10.52 -6.79
N THR A 523 1.83 -11.27 -6.03
CA THR A 523 0.71 -10.84 -5.16
C THR A 523 0.92 -11.37 -3.72
N ASP A 524 0.07 -11.30 -2.67
CA ASP A 524 -1.34 -10.93 -2.35
C ASP A 524 -1.34 -10.54 -0.83
N LYS A 525 -2.35 -9.99 -0.11
CA LYS A 525 -3.52 -9.13 -0.36
C LYS A 525 -4.41 -9.16 0.91
N LEU A 526 -4.49 -8.08 1.70
CA LEU A 526 -5.34 -7.99 2.92
C LEU A 526 -5.74 -6.54 3.23
N ASP A 527 -6.79 -6.35 4.04
CA ASP A 527 -7.50 -5.07 4.28
C ASP A 527 -7.94 -4.89 5.77
N ASP A 528 -8.76 -3.86 6.04
CA ASP A 528 -9.68 -3.63 7.19
C ASP A 528 -9.15 -3.25 8.61
N ASP A 529 -10.07 -2.67 9.41
CA ASP A 529 -9.84 -1.79 10.59
C ASP A 529 -9.88 -2.58 11.96
N VAL A 530 -10.46 -2.24 13.13
CA VAL A 530 -11.36 -1.17 13.63
C VAL A 530 -11.09 -0.82 15.12
N GLU A 531 -11.52 0.38 15.55
CA GLU A 531 -11.91 0.74 16.93
C GLU A 531 -13.25 0.05 17.31
N ASN A 532 -13.67 -0.25 18.55
CA ASN A 532 -13.05 -0.28 19.88
C ASN A 532 -13.88 -1.18 20.86
N ASN A 533 -13.42 -1.35 22.10
CA ASN A 533 -14.19 -1.84 23.28
C ASN A 533 -14.97 -3.16 23.17
N ARG A 534 -14.25 -4.25 22.86
CA ARG A 534 -14.45 -5.56 23.52
C ARG A 534 -13.17 -5.87 24.33
N HIS A 535 -13.02 -7.06 24.93
CA HIS A 535 -11.66 -7.53 25.24
C HIS A 535 -10.86 -7.55 23.93
N ILE A 536 -9.83 -6.70 23.80
CA ILE A 536 -9.27 -6.32 22.49
C ILE A 536 -8.32 -7.39 21.96
N ILE A 537 -8.90 -8.45 21.40
CA ILE A 537 -8.18 -9.47 20.65
C ILE A 537 -8.06 -9.03 19.18
N LYS A 538 -6.99 -8.31 18.85
CA LYS A 538 -6.72 -7.81 17.49
C LYS A 538 -5.99 -8.86 16.63
N GLN A 539 -6.66 -9.98 16.36
CA GLN A 539 -6.22 -10.95 15.36
C GLN A 539 -6.62 -10.48 13.94
N LYS A 540 -5.74 -10.72 12.95
CA LYS A 540 -6.02 -10.48 11.52
C LYS A 540 -5.99 -11.78 10.72
N GLY A 541 -6.71 -11.81 9.59
CA GLY A 541 -6.83 -12.99 8.73
C GLY A 541 -7.98 -13.93 9.12
N PRO A 542 -8.06 -15.13 8.52
CA PRO A 542 -9.22 -16.02 8.60
C PRO A 542 -9.51 -16.61 9.99
N SER A 543 -8.56 -16.54 10.91
CA SER A 543 -8.70 -17.05 12.27
C SER A 543 -9.10 -15.98 13.30
N LYS A 544 -9.51 -14.79 12.85
CA LYS A 544 -9.88 -13.66 13.70
C LYS A 544 -10.85 -14.04 14.82
N ASP A 545 -11.90 -14.77 14.49
CA ASP A 545 -12.99 -15.12 15.41
C ASP A 545 -12.75 -16.46 16.14
N LEU A 546 -11.65 -17.15 15.83
CA LEU A 546 -11.21 -18.42 16.44
C LEU A 546 -10.19 -18.19 17.56
N VAL A 547 -9.40 -17.11 17.45
CA VAL A 547 -8.39 -16.74 18.44
C VAL A 547 -9.09 -16.11 19.66
N THR A 548 -9.22 -16.91 20.72
CA THR A 548 -9.87 -16.52 21.98
C THR A 548 -8.86 -16.11 23.06
N SER A 549 -9.36 -15.51 24.15
CA SER A 549 -8.54 -15.23 25.35
C SER A 549 -7.95 -16.52 25.97
N LYS A 550 -8.70 -17.63 25.91
CA LYS A 550 -8.21 -18.96 26.31
C LYS A 550 -7.05 -19.41 25.41
N TRP A 551 -7.23 -19.37 24.09
CA TRP A 551 -6.20 -19.71 23.11
C TRP A 551 -4.90 -18.91 23.35
N PHE A 552 -5.02 -17.59 23.58
CA PHE A 552 -3.85 -16.74 23.83
C PHE A 552 -3.11 -17.11 25.12
N LYS A 553 -3.82 -17.49 26.19
CA LYS A 553 -3.18 -17.94 27.44
C LYS A 553 -2.44 -19.26 27.25
N GLU A 554 -3.03 -20.22 26.53
CA GLU A 554 -2.37 -21.49 26.20
C GLU A 554 -1.13 -21.29 25.30
N GLN A 555 -1.22 -20.40 24.31
CA GLN A 555 -0.11 -20.04 23.42
C GLN A 555 1.03 -19.26 24.11
N LEU A 556 0.75 -18.60 25.24
CA LEU A 556 1.78 -17.95 26.06
C LEU A 556 2.42 -18.91 27.07
N ALA A 557 1.69 -19.93 27.53
CA ALA A 557 2.25 -21.02 28.33
C ALA A 557 3.17 -21.93 27.50
N ASP A 558 2.84 -22.19 26.24
CA ASP A 558 3.70 -22.86 25.26
C ASP A 558 3.81 -22.03 23.96
N LEU A 559 4.96 -21.38 23.79
CA LEU A 559 5.29 -20.58 22.60
C LEU A 559 5.59 -21.43 21.35
N SER A 560 5.70 -22.76 21.48
CA SER A 560 5.87 -23.72 20.40
C SER A 560 4.56 -24.38 19.94
N ARG A 561 3.50 -24.32 20.77
CA ARG A 561 2.13 -24.77 20.48
C ARG A 561 1.70 -24.26 19.11
N THR A 562 1.26 -25.17 18.24
CA THR A 562 0.57 -24.81 16.99
C THR A 562 -0.69 -25.64 16.82
N GLU A 563 -1.76 -25.03 16.34
CA GLU A 563 -3.09 -25.64 16.27
C GLU A 563 -3.64 -25.48 14.85
N GLU A 564 -4.24 -26.51 14.25
CA GLU A 564 -4.85 -26.42 12.93
C GLU A 564 -6.38 -26.45 13.05
N ILE A 565 -7.03 -25.37 12.63
CA ILE A 565 -8.49 -25.22 12.74
C ILE A 565 -9.10 -25.15 11.33
N PRO A 566 -10.18 -25.90 11.01
CA PRO A 566 -10.90 -25.74 9.76
C PRO A 566 -11.63 -24.39 9.70
N THR A 567 -11.54 -23.72 8.55
CA THR A 567 -12.13 -22.39 8.30
C THR A 567 -12.69 -22.34 6.89
N SER A 568 -13.82 -21.65 6.69
CA SER A 568 -14.31 -21.31 5.36
C SER A 568 -13.70 -20.00 4.86
N VAL A 569 -13.65 -19.82 3.54
CA VAL A 569 -13.44 -18.54 2.88
C VAL A 569 -14.57 -18.37 1.88
N ASN A 570 -15.68 -17.76 2.31
CA ASN A 570 -16.90 -17.69 1.50
C ASN A 570 -16.70 -16.88 0.21
N PHE A 571 -15.83 -15.86 0.22
CA PHE A 571 -15.66 -14.92 -0.90
C PHE A 571 -14.29 -15.03 -1.60
N LYS A 572 -13.87 -16.23 -2.02
CA LYS A 572 -12.63 -16.42 -2.79
C LYS A 572 -12.86 -16.20 -4.29
N ILE A 573 -12.40 -15.06 -4.80
CA ILE A 573 -12.43 -14.74 -6.24
C ILE A 573 -11.48 -15.66 -7.04
N ASN A 574 -11.99 -16.30 -8.09
CA ASN A 574 -11.21 -16.90 -9.16
C ASN A 574 -11.11 -15.92 -10.35
N TRP A 575 -9.96 -15.25 -10.47
CA TRP A 575 -9.73 -14.23 -11.50
C TRP A 575 -9.71 -14.76 -12.94
N HIS A 576 -9.55 -16.08 -13.16
CA HIS A 576 -9.49 -16.64 -14.51
C HIS A 576 -10.88 -16.78 -15.17
N ASN A 577 -11.93 -17.06 -14.38
CA ASN A 577 -13.29 -17.29 -14.87
C ASN A 577 -14.37 -16.41 -14.19
N LEU A 578 -13.91 -15.43 -13.40
CA LEU A 578 -14.69 -14.46 -12.63
C LEU A 578 -15.74 -15.07 -11.68
N GLN A 579 -15.54 -16.31 -11.23
CA GLN A 579 -16.37 -16.91 -10.18
C GLN A 579 -15.95 -16.38 -8.79
N ILE A 580 -16.93 -16.29 -7.89
CA ILE A 580 -16.70 -16.13 -6.45
C ILE A 580 -17.03 -17.48 -5.81
N LEU A 581 -16.06 -18.03 -5.08
CA LEU A 581 -16.09 -19.39 -4.55
C LEU A 581 -16.06 -19.35 -3.02
N ARG A 582 -16.91 -20.15 -2.38
CA ARG A 582 -16.59 -20.69 -1.06
C ARG A 582 -15.38 -21.62 -1.22
N LYS A 583 -14.43 -21.55 -0.28
CA LYS A 583 -13.45 -22.62 -0.11
C LYS A 583 -13.06 -22.83 1.34
N ASP A 584 -13.28 -24.04 1.81
CA ASP A 584 -12.83 -24.49 3.12
C ASP A 584 -11.32 -24.81 3.09
N ARG A 585 -10.64 -24.51 4.19
CA ARG A 585 -9.21 -24.70 4.40
C ARG A 585 -8.87 -24.88 5.89
N LEU A 586 -7.84 -25.67 6.17
CA LEU A 586 -7.18 -25.63 7.47
C LEU A 586 -6.35 -24.35 7.58
N VAL A 587 -6.41 -23.70 8.74
CA VAL A 587 -5.56 -22.56 9.11
C VAL A 587 -4.76 -22.98 10.32
N ARG A 588 -3.43 -23.03 10.16
CA ARG A 588 -2.51 -23.21 11.28
C ARG A 588 -2.37 -21.91 12.05
N LEU A 589 -2.55 -21.99 13.36
CA LEU A 589 -2.39 -20.94 14.35
C LEU A 589 -1.08 -21.16 15.12
N TRP A 590 -0.29 -20.09 15.26
CA TRP A 590 0.91 -20.02 16.09
C TRP A 590 1.25 -18.54 16.38
N LEU A 591 2.14 -18.27 17.34
CA LEU A 591 2.65 -16.91 17.60
C LEU A 591 4.03 -16.69 16.94
N PRO A 592 4.11 -16.02 15.77
CA PRO A 592 5.37 -15.83 15.06
C PRO A 592 6.36 -14.93 15.83
N LEU A 593 7.65 -15.24 15.71
CA LEU A 593 8.74 -14.37 16.18
C LEU A 593 8.75 -13.04 15.39
N SER A 594 8.83 -11.92 16.11
CA SER A 594 8.90 -10.59 15.49
C SER A 594 10.26 -10.37 14.82
N LYS A 595 10.28 -10.15 13.50
CA LYS A 595 11.49 -9.72 12.78
C LYS A 595 11.98 -8.30 13.18
N LYS A 596 11.27 -7.58 14.05
CA LYS A 596 11.59 -6.18 14.44
C LYS A 596 12.28 -6.05 15.79
N ARG A 597 11.99 -6.95 16.74
CA ARG A 597 12.44 -6.85 18.14
C ARG A 597 12.73 -8.25 18.69
N ALA A 598 13.88 -8.42 19.32
CA ALA A 598 14.31 -9.67 19.94
C ALA A 598 13.64 -9.87 21.30
N ARG A 599 13.34 -11.13 21.68
CA ARG A 599 12.78 -11.46 23.00
C ARG A 599 13.88 -11.41 24.07
N VAL A 600 13.60 -10.75 25.19
CA VAL A 600 14.42 -10.76 26.41
C VAL A 600 13.76 -11.70 27.41
N TYR A 601 14.54 -12.65 27.90
CA TYR A 601 14.11 -13.66 28.88
C TYR A 601 14.78 -13.39 30.24
N ASN A 602 14.16 -13.85 31.32
CA ASN A 602 14.81 -13.89 32.64
C ASN A 602 15.58 -15.20 32.86
N ASP A 603 16.24 -15.33 34.00
CA ASP A 603 17.05 -16.51 34.38
C ASP A 603 16.24 -17.82 34.50
N ARG A 604 14.90 -17.74 34.49
CA ARG A 604 13.97 -18.87 34.51
C ARG A 604 13.47 -19.28 33.11
N GLY A 605 13.89 -18.57 32.06
CA GLY A 605 13.41 -18.76 30.69
C GLY A 605 12.04 -18.14 30.40
N GLU A 606 11.53 -17.28 31.27
CA GLU A 606 10.24 -16.59 31.09
C GLU A 606 10.43 -15.34 30.21
N TRP A 607 9.54 -15.10 29.24
CA TRP A 607 9.65 -13.95 28.32
C TRP A 607 9.17 -12.66 29.01
N ILE A 608 10.10 -11.78 29.37
CA ILE A 608 9.83 -10.56 30.17
C ILE A 608 9.76 -9.26 29.36
N ASN A 609 10.45 -9.13 28.22
CA ASN A 609 10.49 -7.88 27.44
C ASN A 609 10.92 -8.11 25.99
N THR A 610 11.03 -7.05 25.17
CA THR A 610 11.78 -7.10 23.91
C THR A 610 12.69 -5.90 23.71
N GLU A 611 13.82 -6.13 23.05
CA GLU A 611 14.78 -5.11 22.64
C GLU A 611 14.75 -4.90 21.12
N PRO A 612 15.12 -3.71 20.61
CA PRO A 612 15.21 -3.49 19.17
C PRO A 612 16.19 -4.47 18.53
N VAL A 613 15.90 -4.94 17.32
CA VAL A 613 16.92 -5.67 16.54
C VAL A 613 18.03 -4.68 16.16
N GLU A 614 19.28 -5.06 16.42
CA GLU A 614 20.44 -4.37 15.88
C GLU A 614 20.51 -4.60 14.36
N VAL A 615 20.48 -3.52 13.60
CA VAL A 615 20.64 -3.52 12.15
C VAL A 615 22.11 -3.23 11.83
N LEU A 616 22.66 -4.00 10.90
CA LEU A 616 24.01 -3.79 10.36
C LEU A 616 23.92 -3.83 8.82
N ASP A 617 23.51 -2.72 8.21
CA ASP A 617 23.40 -2.62 6.75
C ASP A 617 24.78 -2.33 6.12
N LEU A 618 25.46 -3.41 5.76
CA LEU A 618 26.73 -3.37 5.00
C LEU A 618 26.52 -3.16 3.50
N GLY A 619 25.28 -2.98 3.02
CA GLY A 619 24.90 -3.00 1.60
C GLY A 619 25.39 -1.82 0.77
N SER A 620 25.97 -0.79 1.40
CA SER A 620 26.51 0.40 0.73
C SER A 620 28.04 0.44 0.83
N PRO A 621 28.79 0.69 -0.27
CA PRO A 621 30.24 0.86 -0.23
C PRO A 621 30.73 1.97 0.73
N GLN A 622 29.91 2.97 1.02
CA GLN A 622 30.23 3.99 2.03
C GLN A 622 30.07 3.45 3.45
N ALA A 623 29.00 2.70 3.75
CA ALA A 623 28.84 2.05 5.06
C ALA A 623 29.96 1.01 5.31
N ALA A 624 30.38 0.28 4.27
CA ALA A 624 31.52 -0.62 4.33
C ALA A 624 32.87 0.13 4.57
N ALA A 625 33.05 1.31 3.97
CA ALA A 625 34.24 2.14 4.18
C ALA A 625 34.25 2.84 5.56
N GLU A 626 33.11 3.36 6.01
CA GLU A 626 32.90 3.95 7.34
C GLU A 626 33.13 2.90 8.44
N LEU A 627 32.57 1.70 8.29
CA LEU A 627 32.82 0.61 9.22
C LEU A 627 34.30 0.19 9.22
N LYS A 628 34.96 0.16 8.06
CA LYS A 628 36.40 -0.15 7.97
C LYS A 628 37.26 0.92 8.66
N LEU A 629 36.87 2.19 8.61
CA LEU A 629 37.47 3.30 9.35
C LEU A 629 37.23 3.20 10.86
N LEU A 630 35.99 2.90 11.28
CA LEU A 630 35.64 2.71 12.70
C LEU A 630 36.37 1.52 13.32
N LEU A 631 36.47 0.40 12.59
CA LEU A 631 37.24 -0.78 13.02
C LEU A 631 38.76 -0.51 13.07
N LEU A 632 39.28 0.37 12.21
CA LEU A 632 40.66 0.84 12.29
C LEU A 632 40.88 1.70 13.54
N ALA A 633 40.05 2.70 13.77
CA ALA A 633 40.15 3.59 14.92
C ALA A 633 40.01 2.85 16.26
N GLU A 634 39.09 1.89 16.37
CA GLU A 634 38.92 1.10 17.59
C GLU A 634 40.07 0.08 17.79
N ARG A 635 40.64 -0.45 16.69
CA ARG A 635 41.87 -1.25 16.76
C ARG A 635 43.07 -0.45 17.25
N GLU A 636 43.24 0.80 16.78
CA GLU A 636 44.27 1.71 17.25
C GLU A 636 44.09 2.04 18.74
N ARG A 637 42.85 2.26 19.18
CA ARG A 637 42.48 2.43 20.59
C ARG A 637 42.86 1.25 21.47
N LEU A 638 42.51 0.03 21.05
CA LEU A 638 42.84 -1.21 21.76
C LEU A 638 44.37 -1.40 21.84
N GLN A 639 45.10 -1.15 20.75
CA GLN A 639 46.57 -1.20 20.75
C GLN A 639 47.21 -0.11 21.63
N ALA A 640 46.61 1.08 21.72
CA ALA A 640 47.07 2.12 22.64
C ALA A 640 46.86 1.74 24.11
N ALA A 641 45.71 1.14 24.44
CA ALA A 641 45.42 0.64 25.78
C ALA A 641 46.35 -0.53 26.18
N GLU A 642 46.62 -1.45 25.26
CA GLU A 642 47.54 -2.57 25.46
C GLU A 642 48.98 -2.09 25.67
N ARG A 643 49.48 -1.14 24.85
CA ARG A 643 50.79 -0.50 25.04
C ARG A 643 50.89 0.21 26.40
N LYS A 644 49.83 0.91 26.83
CA LYS A 644 49.80 1.56 28.15
C LYS A 644 49.90 0.53 29.29
N ARG A 645 49.15 -0.57 29.19
CA ARG A 645 49.21 -1.68 30.16
C ARG A 645 50.60 -2.29 30.25
N LEU A 646 51.26 -2.53 29.12
CA LEU A 646 52.64 -3.06 29.07
C LEU A 646 53.68 -2.07 29.64
N LEU A 647 53.48 -0.76 29.48
CA LEU A 647 54.29 0.26 30.14
C LEU A 647 54.11 0.23 31.66
N GLU A 648 52.86 0.28 32.15
CA GLU A 648 52.55 0.20 33.58
C GLU A 648 53.03 -1.11 34.24
N GLU A 649 53.12 -2.20 33.48
CA GLU A 649 53.64 -3.49 33.95
C GLU A 649 55.17 -3.51 33.97
N ARG A 650 55.83 -2.91 32.98
CA ARG A 650 57.29 -2.72 32.95
C ARG A 650 57.78 -1.78 34.05
N GLU A 651 57.06 -0.70 34.34
CA GLU A 651 57.37 0.21 35.45
C GLU A 651 57.28 -0.52 36.80
N ARG A 652 56.24 -1.34 37.01
CA ARG A 652 56.09 -2.18 38.21
C ARG A 652 57.18 -3.26 38.35
N LEU A 653 57.77 -3.73 37.24
CA LEU A 653 58.91 -4.63 37.26
C LEU A 653 60.20 -3.90 37.63
N LEU A 654 60.47 -2.74 37.02
CA LEU A 654 61.62 -1.88 37.36
C LEU A 654 61.57 -1.41 38.82
N GLU A 655 60.40 -1.04 39.33
CA GLU A 655 60.19 -0.73 40.76
C GLU A 655 60.47 -1.92 41.69
N ARG A 656 60.30 -3.16 41.22
CA ARG A 656 60.61 -4.37 42.01
C ARG A 656 62.09 -4.69 41.96
N GLU A 657 62.73 -4.55 40.80
CA GLU A 657 64.18 -4.70 40.64
C GLU A 657 64.92 -3.66 41.50
N GLN A 658 64.49 -2.39 41.47
CA GLN A 658 65.00 -1.31 42.34
C GLN A 658 64.64 -1.45 43.85
N LYS A 659 63.88 -2.48 44.23
CA LYS A 659 63.59 -2.85 45.63
C LYS A 659 64.22 -4.19 46.03
N MET A 660 64.98 -4.83 45.15
CA MET A 660 65.76 -6.04 45.41
C MET A 660 67.28 -5.86 45.15
N ALA A 661 67.68 -4.70 44.64
CA ALA A 661 69.05 -4.21 44.60
C ALA A 661 69.29 -3.16 45.69
#